data_AF-A0A834M4D3-F1
#
_entry.id   AF-A0A834M4D3-F1
#
_cell.length_a   1.000
_cell.length_b   1.000
_cell.length_c   1.000
_cell.angle_alpha   90.00
_cell.angle_beta   90.00
_cell.angle_gamma   90.00
#
_symmetry.space_group_name_H-M   'P 1'
#
loop_
_entity.id
_entity.type
_entity.pdbx_description
1 polymer ?
#
loop_
_entity_poly.entity_id
_entity_poly.type
_entity_poly.pdbx_seq_one_letter_code
_entity_poly.pdbx_strand_id
1 'polypeptide(L)'
;MENVKDLKNKLQKQSPNCFFKLERSGLTMKITLAILLVTISCINAGEFKDRFLELYNIITNKANGYYSPEGIPYHSRETLIVESIDYGHETDSEALSFNLFLQTVYGAISGDFEPFNEAWSLIENYVIPVIQPNMDRYNPDQPTTNAEITVGSDPISRELFEAYGDHSIYGMHWLLDVDNVFGFGNVQGQCTGGPSVSGPSLINNGQGTIWQSITYPTCDNFTYGGPYGFSFYENVPYWTYSIAPDCDARIVQVALWAAQWARAQGKLSLIEESLGKISRVGDYLRYAMYDRNFKRIGDCIGKTECPAGKGKESSHYLLSWYIGWGGSLGENGWSWISSSSEAHGGYQNPVTAYALANEPTLIPKSSTGAADWATSAQRQVEMYKWLQTEEGPIAGGVTNSWNNNYEEPPEDVKNYTFHGMYYAAQPGFEGSSDLVIMQAWTIDRLAQYYYASDDANAKEVLTKWIDWFYTQVRFEDTWYSVPSSFSLEGNMPHTKVTVSAEGENIGVAVATARALTFYAAKSGDVKAKETAKNLLDYIWKLNRDELGVSMTSVLTTYNQFNTKLYIPVDGWTGVYPNDIPLNASATFLDIRPWFKNDPEWYKVQTYLDGGAAPEFNYHRFFEQADLAVAYGTYSILFED
;
A
#
# COMPACT_ATOMS: atom_id res chain seq x y z
N MET A 1 -68.31 -30.36 -4.20
CA MET A 1 -67.90 -31.79 -4.34
C MET A 1 -66.55 -31.92 -3.65
N GLU A 2 -66.32 -32.69 -2.62
CA GLU A 2 -67.14 -33.45 -1.68
C GLU A 2 -66.20 -33.79 -0.50
N ASN A 3 -66.73 -33.81 0.71
CA ASN A 3 -66.02 -33.93 1.98
C ASN A 3 -66.54 -35.19 2.68
N VAL A 4 -65.76 -36.25 2.97
CA VAL A 4 -66.11 -37.32 3.95
C VAL A 4 -64.81 -38.04 4.38
N LYS A 5 -64.25 -37.90 5.60
CA LYS A 5 -64.60 -38.44 6.93
C LYS A 5 -64.31 -39.95 7.18
N ASP A 6 -63.49 -40.15 8.23
CA ASP A 6 -63.66 -41.09 9.36
C ASP A 6 -62.98 -42.48 9.31
N LEU A 7 -62.12 -42.73 10.32
CA LEU A 7 -62.29 -43.87 11.22
C LEU A 7 -61.44 -43.70 12.51
N LYS A 8 -62.05 -43.13 13.55
CA LYS A 8 -61.70 -43.43 14.95
C LYS A 8 -62.41 -44.73 15.36
N ASN A 9 -61.66 -45.71 15.88
CA ASN A 9 -61.94 -46.47 17.12
C ASN A 9 -61.31 -47.86 17.11
N LYS A 10 -60.42 -48.13 18.09
CA LYS A 10 -60.46 -49.37 18.89
C LYS A 10 -59.78 -49.17 20.27
N LEU A 11 -60.59 -49.48 21.27
CA LEU A 11 -60.46 -49.54 22.74
C LEU A 11 -59.16 -50.24 23.22
N GLN A 12 -58.44 -49.84 24.28
CA GLN A 12 -58.72 -49.68 25.74
C GLN A 12 -58.26 -50.90 26.59
N LYS A 13 -57.58 -50.59 27.71
CA LYS A 13 -57.36 -51.35 28.99
C LYS A 13 -55.96 -51.94 29.23
N GLN A 14 -55.21 -51.36 30.17
CA GLN A 14 -55.07 -51.81 31.57
C GLN A 14 -54.04 -50.96 32.34
N SER A 15 -54.33 -50.67 33.61
CA SER A 15 -53.44 -50.18 34.70
C SER A 15 -53.86 -51.00 35.95
N PRO A 16 -53.02 -51.32 36.97
CA PRO A 16 -52.49 -50.30 37.90
C PRO A 16 -51.19 -50.61 38.73
N ASN A 17 -50.58 -49.52 39.22
CA ASN A 17 -50.00 -49.24 40.56
C ASN A 17 -48.84 -50.04 41.24
N CYS A 18 -47.88 -49.24 41.76
CA CYS A 18 -47.35 -49.16 43.16
C CYS A 18 -45.83 -49.42 43.46
N PHE A 19 -45.16 -48.31 43.83
CA PHE A 19 -44.18 -48.08 44.94
C PHE A 19 -42.77 -48.73 45.05
N PHE A 20 -41.80 -47.81 45.27
CA PHE A 20 -40.50 -47.84 45.99
C PHE A 20 -39.34 -48.77 45.55
N LYS A 21 -38.21 -48.17 45.10
CA LYS A 21 -36.96 -48.05 45.87
C LYS A 21 -35.87 -47.26 45.10
N LEU A 22 -35.21 -46.34 45.80
CA LEU A 22 -33.87 -45.87 45.45
C LEU A 22 -32.89 -47.03 45.60
N GLU A 23 -32.07 -47.29 44.57
CA GLU A 23 -30.73 -47.83 44.74
C GLU A 23 -29.74 -47.03 43.89
N ARG A 24 -28.68 -46.58 44.56
CA ARG A 24 -27.54 -45.84 44.00
C ARG A 24 -26.70 -46.78 43.13
N SER A 25 -26.41 -46.38 41.90
CA SER A 25 -25.13 -46.71 41.26
C SER A 25 -24.76 -45.73 40.15
N GLY A 26 -23.92 -44.75 40.49
CA GLY A 26 -22.67 -44.49 39.78
C GLY A 26 -22.64 -44.02 38.32
N LEU A 27 -23.74 -43.63 37.69
CA LEU A 27 -23.73 -43.30 36.24
C LEU A 27 -24.42 -41.99 35.84
N THR A 28 -24.58 -41.05 36.76
CA THR A 28 -25.20 -39.74 36.45
C THR A 28 -24.33 -38.53 36.80
N MET A 29 -23.08 -38.76 37.23
CA MET A 29 -22.13 -37.68 37.57
C MET A 29 -20.93 -37.60 36.60
N LYS A 30 -20.89 -38.42 35.54
CA LYS A 30 -19.86 -38.31 34.49
C LYS A 30 -20.36 -37.65 33.21
N ILE A 31 -21.67 -37.68 32.93
CA ILE A 31 -22.24 -37.05 31.73
C ILE A 31 -22.44 -35.55 31.94
N THR A 32 -22.79 -35.11 33.16
CA THR A 32 -22.89 -33.68 33.48
C THR A 32 -21.52 -33.01 33.58
N LEU A 33 -20.46 -33.74 33.98
CA LEU A 33 -19.10 -33.20 33.98
C LEU A 33 -18.49 -33.16 32.57
N ALA A 34 -18.80 -34.12 31.70
CA ALA A 34 -18.37 -34.10 30.30
C ALA A 34 -19.09 -33.01 29.49
N ILE A 35 -20.36 -32.73 29.76
CA ILE A 35 -21.07 -31.62 29.12
C ILE A 35 -20.58 -30.27 29.68
N LEU A 36 -20.25 -30.17 30.98
CA LEU A 36 -19.65 -28.95 31.53
C LEU A 36 -18.18 -28.74 31.09
N LEU A 37 -17.42 -29.81 30.80
CA LEU A 37 -16.08 -29.71 30.21
C LEU A 37 -16.13 -29.40 28.70
N VAL A 38 -17.15 -29.85 27.97
CA VAL A 38 -17.32 -29.54 26.54
C VAL A 38 -17.97 -28.17 26.31
N THR A 39 -18.72 -27.61 27.26
CA THR A 39 -19.17 -26.20 27.21
C THR A 39 -18.21 -25.21 27.86
N ILE A 40 -17.08 -25.66 28.44
CA ILE A 40 -16.00 -24.79 28.94
C ILE A 40 -14.78 -24.81 27.99
N SER A 41 -14.74 -25.69 26.99
CA SER A 41 -13.68 -25.68 25.95
C SER A 41 -13.98 -24.80 24.72
N CYS A 42 -14.99 -23.91 24.79
CA CYS A 42 -15.26 -22.90 23.76
C CYS A 42 -15.26 -21.45 24.29
N ILE A 43 -14.63 -21.18 25.44
CA ILE A 43 -14.58 -19.83 26.04
C ILE A 43 -13.19 -19.15 25.90
N ASN A 44 -12.22 -19.78 25.23
CA ASN A 44 -10.94 -19.13 24.90
C ASN A 44 -10.70 -19.09 23.38
N ALA A 45 -11.66 -18.58 22.60
CA ALA A 45 -11.30 -17.93 21.34
C ALA A 45 -11.11 -16.44 21.67
N GLY A 46 -9.96 -15.88 21.32
CA GLY A 46 -9.65 -14.47 21.61
C GLY A 46 -10.62 -13.52 20.90
N GLU A 47 -11.04 -12.46 21.61
CA GLU A 47 -11.98 -11.47 21.07
C GLU A 47 -11.47 -10.87 19.76
N PHE A 48 -10.16 -10.61 19.66
CA PHE A 48 -9.55 -9.98 18.49
C PHE A 48 -9.44 -10.96 17.32
N LYS A 49 -9.24 -12.25 17.59
CA LYS A 49 -9.34 -13.31 16.57
C LYS A 49 -10.71 -13.33 15.88
N ASP A 50 -11.78 -13.26 16.67
CA ASP A 50 -13.14 -13.29 16.13
C ASP A 50 -13.43 -12.05 15.29
N ARG A 51 -12.99 -10.87 15.73
CA ARG A 51 -13.08 -9.61 14.97
C ARG A 51 -12.34 -9.66 13.64
N PHE A 52 -11.13 -10.23 13.64
CA PHE A 52 -10.38 -10.48 12.40
C PHE A 52 -11.16 -11.36 11.43
N LEU A 53 -11.64 -12.52 11.89
CA LEU A 53 -12.36 -13.47 11.03
C LEU A 53 -13.68 -12.88 10.52
N GLU A 54 -14.37 -12.07 11.33
CA GLU A 54 -15.58 -11.37 10.89
C GLU A 54 -15.28 -10.38 9.74
N LEU A 55 -14.29 -9.49 9.90
CA LEU A 55 -13.91 -8.57 8.84
C LEU A 55 -13.35 -9.29 7.61
N TYR A 56 -12.51 -10.32 7.81
CA TYR A 56 -11.99 -11.13 6.71
C TYR A 56 -13.13 -11.72 5.86
N ASN A 57 -14.16 -12.28 6.51
CA ASN A 57 -15.32 -12.83 5.82
C ASN A 57 -16.14 -11.74 5.12
N ILE A 58 -16.27 -10.54 5.70
CA ILE A 58 -16.93 -9.40 5.05
C ILE A 58 -16.16 -8.97 3.80
N ILE A 59 -14.85 -8.79 3.90
CA ILE A 59 -14.00 -8.34 2.80
C ILE A 59 -13.98 -9.36 1.66
N THR A 60 -13.82 -10.64 1.98
CA THR A 60 -13.68 -11.73 0.98
C THR A 60 -15.00 -12.26 0.43
N ASN A 61 -16.14 -11.84 1.00
CA ASN A 61 -17.44 -12.17 0.44
C ASN A 61 -17.65 -11.46 -0.90
N LYS A 62 -17.71 -12.24 -1.99
CA LYS A 62 -17.94 -11.73 -3.35
C LYS A 62 -19.17 -10.83 -3.47
N ALA A 63 -20.22 -11.04 -2.66
CA ALA A 63 -21.42 -10.21 -2.68
C ALA A 63 -21.18 -8.78 -2.18
N ASN A 64 -20.11 -8.55 -1.40
CA ASN A 64 -19.79 -7.24 -0.84
C ASN A 64 -18.99 -6.35 -1.80
N GLY A 65 -18.45 -6.90 -2.89
CA GLY A 65 -17.91 -6.10 -4.01
C GLY A 65 -16.51 -5.52 -3.81
N TYR A 66 -15.72 -6.01 -2.86
CA TYR A 66 -14.32 -5.58 -2.68
C TYR A 66 -13.37 -6.08 -3.76
N TYR A 67 -13.73 -7.18 -4.44
CA TYR A 67 -12.90 -7.83 -5.45
C TYR A 67 -13.64 -7.89 -6.78
N SER A 68 -12.88 -7.75 -7.86
CA SER A 68 -13.35 -8.00 -9.21
C SER A 68 -13.67 -9.50 -9.43
N PRO A 69 -14.35 -9.85 -10.54
CA PRO A 69 -14.56 -11.25 -10.92
C PRO A 69 -13.27 -12.09 -11.04
N GLU A 70 -12.15 -11.46 -11.42
CA GLU A 70 -10.81 -12.04 -11.49
C GLU A 70 -10.17 -12.23 -10.10
N GLY A 71 -10.78 -11.70 -9.05
CA GLY A 71 -10.28 -11.76 -7.68
C GLY A 71 -9.31 -10.63 -7.31
N ILE A 72 -9.21 -9.58 -8.14
CA ILE A 72 -8.34 -8.43 -7.88
C ILE A 72 -9.06 -7.48 -6.92
N PRO A 73 -8.44 -7.06 -5.80
CA PRO A 73 -9.05 -6.07 -4.93
C PRO A 73 -9.19 -4.75 -5.70
N TYR A 74 -10.35 -4.11 -5.63
CA TYR A 74 -10.48 -2.71 -6.06
C TYR A 74 -9.83 -1.78 -5.03
N HIS A 75 -9.55 -0.54 -5.41
CA HIS A 75 -9.15 0.50 -4.46
C HIS A 75 -10.27 0.71 -3.42
N SER A 76 -11.53 0.76 -3.86
CA SER A 76 -12.70 0.79 -2.98
C SER A 76 -13.87 0.02 -3.57
N ARG A 77 -14.79 -0.41 -2.70
CA ARG A 77 -16.07 -0.98 -3.11
C ARG A 77 -16.91 0.01 -3.93
N GLU A 78 -16.91 1.28 -3.52
CA GLU A 78 -17.64 2.33 -4.22
C GLU A 78 -16.85 2.77 -5.46
N THR A 79 -17.55 2.97 -6.58
CA THR A 79 -16.99 3.39 -7.86
C THR A 79 -16.69 4.89 -7.92
N LEU A 80 -17.55 5.72 -7.31
CA LEU A 80 -17.38 7.17 -7.28
C LEU A 80 -16.42 7.59 -6.16
N ILE A 81 -15.13 7.58 -6.46
CA ILE A 81 -14.08 8.11 -5.60
C ILE A 81 -12.98 8.74 -6.46
N VAL A 82 -12.39 9.84 -5.99
CA VAL A 82 -11.27 10.55 -6.63
C VAL A 82 -10.34 11.06 -5.53
N GLU A 83 -9.13 10.51 -5.46
CA GLU A 83 -8.10 10.82 -4.48
C GLU A 83 -6.69 10.57 -5.06
N SER A 84 -6.00 9.49 -4.66
CA SER A 84 -4.77 8.99 -5.29
C SER A 84 -5.05 8.30 -6.63
N ILE A 85 -6.22 7.66 -6.73
CA ILE A 85 -6.82 7.13 -7.96
C ILE A 85 -7.96 8.04 -8.41
N ASP A 86 -8.43 7.88 -9.65
CA ASP A 86 -9.50 8.73 -10.18
C ASP A 86 -10.81 7.99 -10.49
N TYR A 87 -10.87 6.69 -10.17
CA TYR A 87 -12.06 5.86 -10.17
C TYR A 87 -11.91 4.66 -9.21
N GLY A 88 -12.93 4.33 -8.42
CA GLY A 88 -12.78 3.38 -7.30
C GLY A 88 -12.53 1.92 -7.66
N HIS A 89 -12.90 1.52 -8.88
CA HIS A 89 -12.57 0.21 -9.43
C HIS A 89 -11.28 0.22 -10.28
N GLU A 90 -10.48 1.29 -10.19
CA GLU A 90 -9.05 1.11 -10.31
C GLU A 90 -8.55 0.27 -9.13
N THR A 91 -7.33 -0.26 -9.23
CA THR A 91 -6.56 -0.69 -8.08
C THR A 91 -5.15 -0.14 -8.21
N ASP A 92 -4.47 -0.05 -7.08
CA ASP A 92 -3.08 0.33 -7.00
C ASP A 92 -2.26 -0.78 -6.35
N SER A 93 -0.93 -0.64 -6.43
CA SER A 93 0.01 -1.53 -5.73
C SER A 93 -0.20 -1.52 -4.21
N GLU A 94 -0.81 -0.47 -3.65
CA GLU A 94 -1.15 -0.37 -2.24
C GLU A 94 -2.22 -1.38 -1.85
N ALA A 95 -3.38 -1.36 -2.49
CA ALA A 95 -4.49 -2.29 -2.22
C ALA A 95 -4.04 -3.75 -2.37
N LEU A 96 -3.24 -4.05 -3.40
CA LEU A 96 -2.68 -5.38 -3.61
C LEU A 96 -1.70 -5.81 -2.49
N SER A 97 -0.84 -4.91 -2.04
CA SER A 97 0.08 -5.19 -0.94
C SER A 97 -0.65 -5.41 0.39
N PHE A 98 -1.76 -4.69 0.64
CA PHE A 98 -2.63 -4.94 1.79
C PHE A 98 -3.45 -6.22 1.65
N ASN A 99 -3.84 -6.63 0.45
CA ASN A 99 -4.47 -7.93 0.23
C ASN A 99 -3.50 -9.06 0.60
N LEU A 100 -2.25 -8.99 0.15
CA LEU A 100 -1.22 -9.97 0.55
C LEU A 100 -1.07 -10.02 2.08
N PHE A 101 -1.09 -8.85 2.75
CA PHE A 101 -1.02 -8.78 4.21
C PHE A 101 -2.23 -9.44 4.89
N LEU A 102 -3.45 -9.14 4.41
CA LEU A 102 -4.69 -9.74 4.89
C LEU A 102 -4.64 -11.28 4.80
N GLN A 103 -4.22 -11.82 3.65
CA GLN A 103 -4.11 -13.26 3.46
C GLN A 103 -3.00 -13.89 4.33
N THR A 104 -1.94 -13.14 4.61
CA THR A 104 -0.84 -13.61 5.47
C THR A 104 -1.29 -13.76 6.92
N VAL A 105 -2.03 -12.77 7.44
CA VAL A 105 -2.60 -12.83 8.79
C VAL A 105 -3.68 -13.91 8.87
N TYR A 106 -4.46 -14.11 7.80
CA TYR A 106 -5.39 -15.24 7.72
C TYR A 106 -4.67 -16.58 7.82
N GLY A 107 -3.56 -16.77 7.10
CA GLY A 107 -2.76 -17.98 7.20
C GLY A 107 -2.17 -18.20 8.59
N ALA A 108 -1.72 -17.14 9.26
CA ALA A 108 -1.25 -17.24 10.64
C ALA A 108 -2.35 -17.68 11.62
N ILE A 109 -3.58 -17.19 11.46
CA ILE A 109 -4.71 -17.46 12.37
C ILE A 109 -5.41 -18.79 12.09
N SER A 110 -5.62 -19.12 10.81
CA SER A 110 -6.35 -20.31 10.37
C SER A 110 -5.44 -21.52 10.14
N GLY A 111 -4.16 -21.25 9.86
CA GLY A 111 -3.20 -22.22 9.35
C GLY A 111 -3.30 -22.48 7.85
N ASP A 112 -4.19 -21.83 7.12
CA ASP A 112 -4.30 -21.98 5.67
C ASP A 112 -3.54 -20.87 4.94
N PHE A 113 -2.39 -21.21 4.37
CA PHE A 113 -1.52 -20.28 3.66
C PHE A 113 -1.75 -20.27 2.14
N GLU A 114 -2.69 -21.06 1.60
CA GLU A 114 -2.95 -21.00 0.16
C GLU A 114 -3.44 -19.63 -0.33
N PRO A 115 -4.30 -18.90 0.42
CA PRO A 115 -4.69 -17.54 0.03
C PRO A 115 -3.51 -16.56 -0.12
N PHE A 116 -2.38 -16.79 0.57
CA PHE A 116 -1.16 -16.01 0.36
C PHE A 116 -0.57 -16.23 -1.04
N ASN A 117 -0.52 -17.49 -1.51
CA ASN A 117 -0.06 -17.83 -2.85
C ASN A 117 -1.01 -17.29 -3.92
N GLU A 118 -2.31 -17.34 -3.68
CA GLU A 118 -3.32 -16.76 -4.58
C GLU A 118 -3.16 -15.23 -4.68
N ALA A 119 -3.02 -14.53 -3.56
CA ALA A 119 -2.78 -13.09 -3.55
C ALA A 119 -1.48 -12.70 -4.25
N TRP A 120 -0.40 -13.47 -4.05
CA TRP A 120 0.84 -13.28 -4.80
C TRP A 120 0.65 -13.48 -6.31
N SER A 121 -0.10 -14.52 -6.70
CA SER A 121 -0.37 -14.81 -8.11
C SER A 121 -1.14 -13.68 -8.80
N LEU A 122 -2.04 -12.98 -8.10
CA LEU A 122 -2.71 -11.79 -8.64
C LEU A 122 -1.71 -10.67 -8.95
N ILE A 123 -0.79 -10.39 -8.03
CA ILE A 123 0.26 -9.40 -8.22
C ILE A 123 1.12 -9.74 -9.44
N GLU A 124 1.64 -10.98 -9.49
CA GLU A 124 2.52 -11.44 -10.56
C GLU A 124 1.82 -11.43 -11.93
N ASN A 125 0.56 -11.86 -11.98
CA ASN A 125 -0.15 -12.03 -13.25
C ASN A 125 -0.71 -10.72 -13.83
N TYR A 126 -1.06 -9.75 -12.98
CA TYR A 126 -1.77 -8.55 -13.43
C TYR A 126 -0.93 -7.27 -13.34
N VAL A 127 0.01 -7.18 -12.41
CA VAL A 127 0.64 -5.89 -12.06
C VAL A 127 2.14 -5.85 -12.28
N ILE A 128 2.84 -7.00 -12.22
CA ILE A 128 4.22 -7.09 -12.71
C ILE A 128 4.18 -7.14 -14.25
N PRO A 129 4.72 -6.15 -14.98
CA PRO A 129 4.48 -6.07 -16.42
C PRO A 129 5.21 -7.13 -17.25
N VAL A 130 4.52 -7.77 -18.18
CA VAL A 130 5.12 -8.72 -19.13
C VAL A 130 5.70 -8.03 -20.37
N ILE A 131 5.07 -6.95 -20.86
CA ILE A 131 5.55 -6.22 -22.04
C ILE A 131 6.61 -5.19 -21.63
N GLN A 132 7.88 -5.52 -21.87
CA GLN A 132 9.04 -4.65 -21.64
C GLN A 132 10.06 -4.77 -22.78
N PRO A 133 9.68 -4.53 -24.06
CA PRO A 133 10.58 -4.74 -25.19
C PRO A 133 11.77 -3.78 -25.17
N ASN A 134 12.90 -4.20 -25.75
CA ASN A 134 14.17 -3.46 -25.79
C ASN A 134 14.88 -3.31 -24.43
N MET A 135 14.46 -4.01 -23.37
CA MET A 135 15.24 -4.06 -22.12
C MET A 135 16.61 -4.74 -22.28
N ASP A 136 16.77 -5.63 -23.27
CA ASP A 136 18.07 -6.19 -23.68
C ASP A 136 19.05 -5.14 -24.24
N ARG A 137 18.55 -3.94 -24.57
CA ARG A 137 19.31 -2.82 -25.14
C ARG A 137 19.53 -1.68 -24.16
N TYR A 138 19.06 -1.83 -22.93
CA TYR A 138 19.32 -0.87 -21.86
C TYR A 138 20.83 -0.69 -21.70
N ASN A 139 21.29 0.57 -21.69
CA ASN A 139 22.71 0.90 -21.54
C ASN A 139 23.00 1.32 -20.09
N PRO A 140 23.62 0.48 -19.25
CA PRO A 140 23.90 0.84 -17.87
C PRO A 140 24.94 1.95 -17.71
N ASP A 141 25.76 2.23 -18.73
CA ASP A 141 26.70 3.37 -18.70
C ASP A 141 25.99 4.71 -18.99
N GLN A 142 24.75 4.66 -19.51
CA GLN A 142 23.89 5.82 -19.80
C GLN A 142 22.43 5.47 -19.49
N PRO A 143 22.07 5.31 -18.20
CA PRO A 143 20.77 4.78 -17.79
C PRO A 143 19.59 5.72 -18.10
N THR A 144 19.87 7.02 -18.28
CA THR A 144 18.90 8.06 -18.67
C THR A 144 19.42 8.84 -19.90
N THR A 145 18.50 9.48 -20.63
CA THR A 145 18.77 10.06 -21.97
C THR A 145 19.03 11.58 -21.99
N ASN A 146 19.07 12.26 -20.83
CA ASN A 146 19.22 13.71 -20.79
C ASN A 146 20.70 14.13 -20.98
N ALA A 147 21.02 14.73 -22.13
CA ALA A 147 22.38 15.17 -22.47
C ALA A 147 22.84 16.46 -21.76
N GLU A 148 21.94 17.19 -21.10
CA GLU A 148 22.25 18.46 -20.41
C GLU A 148 22.71 18.26 -18.95
N ILE A 149 22.78 17.00 -18.51
CA ILE A 149 23.11 16.64 -17.14
C ILE A 149 24.17 15.54 -17.13
N THR A 150 25.09 15.63 -16.17
CA THR A 150 26.03 14.54 -15.90
C THR A 150 25.27 13.34 -15.35
N VAL A 151 25.32 12.20 -16.04
CA VAL A 151 24.67 10.94 -15.62
C VAL A 151 25.75 9.94 -15.18
N GLY A 152 25.50 9.22 -14.08
CA GLY A 152 26.36 8.11 -13.64
C GLY A 152 26.00 6.77 -14.25
N SER A 153 26.70 5.73 -13.83
CA SER A 153 26.47 4.35 -14.30
C SER A 153 25.53 3.60 -13.34
N ASP A 154 24.60 2.81 -13.89
CA ASP A 154 23.84 1.81 -13.15
C ASP A 154 24.74 0.62 -12.77
N PRO A 155 24.97 0.37 -11.47
CA PRO A 155 25.89 -0.67 -11.02
C PRO A 155 25.23 -2.04 -10.78
N ILE A 156 23.89 -2.17 -10.87
CA ILE A 156 23.16 -3.39 -10.48
C ILE A 156 22.48 -4.13 -11.64
N SER A 157 22.18 -3.48 -12.77
CA SER A 157 21.52 -4.15 -13.91
C SER A 157 22.22 -5.44 -14.38
N ARG A 158 23.55 -5.41 -14.56
CA ARG A 158 24.32 -6.59 -14.97
C ARG A 158 24.25 -7.71 -13.93
N GLU A 159 24.34 -7.36 -12.66
CA GLU A 159 24.25 -8.31 -11.56
C GLU A 159 22.86 -8.95 -11.49
N LEU A 160 21.79 -8.17 -11.67
CA LEU A 160 20.42 -8.65 -11.72
C LEU A 160 20.22 -9.61 -12.90
N PHE A 161 20.76 -9.28 -14.07
CA PHE A 161 20.73 -10.19 -15.23
C PHE A 161 21.50 -11.49 -14.95
N GLU A 162 22.69 -11.44 -14.34
CA GLU A 162 23.45 -12.64 -13.97
C GLU A 162 22.70 -13.51 -12.95
N ALA A 163 21.93 -12.89 -12.05
CA ALA A 163 21.11 -13.60 -11.07
C ALA A 163 19.87 -14.26 -11.71
N TYR A 164 19.16 -13.57 -12.60
CA TYR A 164 17.82 -14.01 -13.05
C TYR A 164 17.73 -14.43 -14.52
N GLY A 165 18.74 -14.13 -15.35
CA GLY A 165 18.76 -14.45 -16.78
C GLY A 165 17.73 -13.68 -17.60
N ASP A 166 17.25 -12.56 -17.07
CA ASP A 166 16.14 -11.77 -17.62
C ASP A 166 16.46 -10.28 -17.48
N HIS A 167 16.31 -9.53 -18.57
CA HIS A 167 16.55 -8.09 -18.60
C HIS A 167 15.36 -7.27 -18.10
N SER A 168 14.18 -7.89 -17.95
CA SER A 168 12.95 -7.23 -17.50
C SER A 168 13.05 -6.82 -16.04
N ILE A 169 12.38 -5.72 -15.69
CA ILE A 169 12.19 -5.32 -14.29
C ILE A 169 11.09 -6.17 -13.66
N TYR A 170 11.37 -6.74 -12.49
CA TYR A 170 10.43 -7.56 -11.74
C TYR A 170 9.97 -6.81 -10.48
N GLY A 171 8.97 -5.94 -10.64
CA GLY A 171 8.37 -5.13 -9.58
C GLY A 171 6.96 -4.68 -9.98
N MET A 172 6.15 -4.23 -9.02
CA MET A 172 4.74 -3.91 -9.28
C MET A 172 4.62 -2.57 -9.99
N HIS A 173 3.95 -2.53 -11.13
CA HIS A 173 3.45 -1.25 -11.61
C HIS A 173 2.40 -0.70 -10.63
N TRP A 174 2.38 0.62 -10.40
CA TRP A 174 1.59 1.17 -9.31
C TRP A 174 0.08 1.25 -9.58
N LEU A 175 -0.41 1.25 -10.83
CA LEU A 175 -1.82 1.53 -11.15
C LEU A 175 -2.42 0.61 -12.23
N LEU A 176 -3.68 0.23 -12.03
CA LEU A 176 -4.41 -0.70 -12.89
C LEU A 176 -5.90 -0.33 -12.97
N ASP A 177 -6.43 -0.18 -14.18
CA ASP A 177 -7.86 -0.08 -14.46
C ASP A 177 -8.44 -1.50 -14.53
N VAL A 178 -9.04 -1.98 -13.43
CA VAL A 178 -9.43 -3.39 -13.29
C VAL A 178 -10.56 -3.77 -14.24
N ASP A 179 -11.52 -2.86 -14.44
CA ASP A 179 -12.72 -3.10 -15.25
C ASP A 179 -12.56 -2.63 -16.71
N ASN A 180 -11.39 -2.10 -17.08
CA ASN A 180 -11.12 -1.46 -18.36
C ASN A 180 -12.10 -0.30 -18.67
N VAL A 181 -12.50 0.46 -17.64
CA VAL A 181 -13.48 1.56 -17.79
C VAL A 181 -12.94 2.69 -18.69
N PHE A 182 -11.62 2.93 -18.65
CA PHE A 182 -10.98 3.90 -19.53
C PHE A 182 -10.93 3.40 -20.97
N GLY A 183 -11.03 2.09 -21.20
CA GLY A 183 -11.18 1.49 -22.52
C GLY A 183 -9.87 1.36 -23.31
N PHE A 184 -8.72 1.42 -22.65
CA PHE A 184 -7.43 1.24 -23.31
C PHE A 184 -7.17 -0.22 -23.71
N GLY A 185 -7.68 -1.18 -22.93
CA GLY A 185 -7.47 -2.61 -23.15
C GLY A 185 -5.98 -2.99 -23.10
N ASN A 186 -5.20 -2.31 -22.27
CA ASN A 186 -3.77 -2.58 -22.09
C ASN A 186 -3.55 -3.74 -21.11
N VAL A 187 -4.19 -4.86 -21.43
CA VAL A 187 -4.11 -6.10 -20.67
C VAL A 187 -2.74 -6.74 -20.83
N GLN A 188 -2.33 -7.52 -19.83
CA GLN A 188 -1.04 -8.20 -19.84
C GLN A 188 -0.81 -8.99 -21.14
N GLY A 189 0.33 -8.73 -21.78
CA GLY A 189 0.69 -9.32 -23.08
C GLY A 189 0.07 -8.65 -24.32
N GLN A 190 -0.67 -7.54 -24.17
CA GLN A 190 -1.18 -6.74 -25.30
C GLN A 190 -0.83 -5.24 -25.13
N CYS A 191 -0.63 -4.54 -26.25
CA CYS A 191 -0.42 -3.09 -26.27
C CYS A 191 -1.64 -2.41 -26.89
N THR A 192 -2.53 -1.90 -26.03
CA THR A 192 -3.77 -1.18 -26.40
C THR A 192 -4.75 -2.02 -27.26
N GLY A 193 -5.47 -2.95 -26.62
CA GLY A 193 -6.53 -3.76 -27.25
C GLY A 193 -7.88 -3.05 -27.41
N GLY A 194 -8.05 -1.87 -26.79
CA GLY A 194 -9.25 -1.04 -26.91
C GLY A 194 -10.42 -1.44 -26.00
N PRO A 195 -11.57 -0.75 -26.12
CA PRO A 195 -12.67 -0.82 -25.15
C PRO A 195 -13.45 -2.14 -25.18
N SER A 196 -13.25 -2.98 -26.20
CA SER A 196 -13.91 -4.29 -26.29
C SER A 196 -13.20 -5.40 -25.51
N VAL A 197 -11.98 -5.15 -25.01
CA VAL A 197 -11.22 -6.13 -24.23
C VAL A 197 -11.75 -6.14 -22.80
N SER A 198 -11.99 -7.34 -22.27
CA SER A 198 -12.33 -7.53 -20.86
C SER A 198 -11.08 -7.59 -20.01
N GLY A 199 -11.10 -6.87 -18.89
CA GLY A 199 -10.18 -7.11 -17.79
C GLY A 199 -8.97 -6.18 -17.75
N PRO A 200 -8.10 -6.40 -16.75
CA PRO A 200 -7.37 -5.31 -16.15
C PRO A 200 -6.34 -4.68 -17.08
N SER A 201 -6.43 -3.37 -17.23
CA SER A 201 -5.62 -2.57 -18.13
C SER A 201 -4.59 -1.76 -17.34
N LEU A 202 -3.31 -1.92 -17.64
CA LEU A 202 -2.24 -1.13 -17.01
C LEU A 202 -2.29 0.32 -17.51
N ILE A 203 -2.33 1.27 -16.58
CA ILE A 203 -2.51 2.70 -16.87
C ILE A 203 -1.57 3.58 -16.05
N ASN A 204 -1.31 4.80 -16.52
CA ASN A 204 -0.57 5.84 -15.82
C ASN A 204 -1.43 7.11 -15.71
N ASN A 205 -1.09 7.97 -14.75
CA ASN A 205 -1.65 9.32 -14.66
C ASN A 205 -0.67 10.37 -15.21
N GLY A 206 -1.19 11.29 -16.02
CA GLY A 206 -0.43 12.39 -16.60
C GLY A 206 -0.09 13.50 -15.60
N GLN A 207 0.56 14.55 -16.10
CA GLN A 207 0.93 15.71 -15.29
C GLN A 207 -0.31 16.50 -14.80
N GLY A 208 -0.13 17.27 -13.72
CA GLY A 208 -1.16 18.07 -13.08
C GLY A 208 -1.64 17.46 -11.76
N THR A 209 -2.61 18.09 -11.12
CA THR A 209 -3.34 17.44 -10.01
C THR A 209 -4.16 16.27 -10.53
N ILE A 210 -4.69 15.39 -9.65
CA ILE A 210 -5.57 14.29 -10.07
C ILE A 210 -6.75 14.80 -10.94
N TRP A 211 -7.29 15.98 -10.61
CA TRP A 211 -8.38 16.65 -11.33
C TRP A 211 -7.98 17.28 -12.67
N GLN A 212 -6.69 17.40 -12.96
CA GLN A 212 -6.16 17.94 -14.20
C GLN A 212 -5.50 16.85 -15.07
N SER A 213 -5.14 15.73 -14.46
CA SER A 213 -4.39 14.66 -15.10
C SER A 213 -5.20 13.94 -16.18
N ILE A 214 -4.49 13.56 -17.24
CA ILE A 214 -5.00 12.69 -18.30
C ILE A 214 -4.46 11.29 -18.00
N THR A 215 -5.34 10.34 -17.70
CA THR A 215 -4.98 8.92 -17.58
C THR A 215 -4.62 8.36 -18.96
N TYR A 216 -3.56 7.57 -19.08
CA TYR A 216 -3.06 7.05 -20.36
C TYR A 216 -2.54 5.61 -20.22
N PRO A 217 -2.46 4.80 -21.29
CA PRO A 217 -2.01 3.41 -21.17
C PRO A 217 -0.50 3.37 -20.90
N THR A 218 -0.02 2.37 -20.16
CA THR A 218 1.42 2.15 -19.99
C THR A 218 2.13 1.76 -21.29
N CYS A 219 1.40 1.28 -22.30
CA CYS A 219 1.89 1.00 -23.64
C CYS A 219 1.18 1.89 -24.67
N ASP A 220 1.85 2.94 -25.11
CA ASP A 220 1.31 3.94 -26.05
C ASP A 220 1.84 3.67 -27.47
N ASN A 221 0.97 3.09 -28.28
CA ASN A 221 1.21 2.81 -29.70
C ASN A 221 0.58 3.84 -30.64
N PHE A 222 0.15 4.99 -30.11
CA PHE A 222 -0.52 6.08 -30.83
C PHE A 222 -1.93 5.75 -31.35
N THR A 223 -2.57 4.69 -30.83
CA THR A 223 -3.97 4.38 -31.16
C THR A 223 -4.94 5.45 -30.64
N TYR A 224 -4.66 5.99 -29.46
CA TYR A 224 -5.41 7.06 -28.80
C TYR A 224 -4.50 8.26 -28.55
N GLY A 225 -5.06 9.37 -28.07
CA GLY A 225 -4.32 10.62 -27.87
C GLY A 225 -4.21 11.43 -29.17
N GLY A 226 -3.14 12.23 -29.28
CA GLY A 226 -2.83 13.04 -30.46
C GLY A 226 -2.03 12.26 -31.51
N PRO A 227 -1.37 12.96 -32.45
CA PRO A 227 -0.56 12.31 -33.50
C PRO A 227 0.59 11.43 -32.98
N TYR A 228 1.02 11.66 -31.75
CA TYR A 228 2.08 10.91 -31.06
C TYR A 228 1.59 10.35 -29.72
N GLY A 229 0.34 9.89 -29.69
CA GLY A 229 -0.23 9.33 -28.48
C GLY A 229 -0.52 10.39 -27.42
N PHE A 230 -0.30 10.04 -26.16
CA PHE A 230 -0.43 10.90 -24.99
C PHE A 230 0.85 11.67 -24.65
N SER A 231 1.94 11.46 -25.38
CA SER A 231 3.16 12.23 -25.17
C SER A 231 3.05 13.64 -25.77
N PHE A 232 3.55 14.61 -25.01
CA PHE A 232 3.73 15.98 -25.48
C PHE A 232 5.13 16.24 -26.06
N TYR A 233 6.05 15.28 -25.93
CA TYR A 233 7.48 15.45 -26.22
C TYR A 233 8.09 14.32 -27.06
N GLU A 234 7.62 13.09 -26.87
CA GLU A 234 8.08 11.92 -27.63
C GLU A 234 7.33 11.83 -28.97
N ASN A 235 8.05 11.38 -30.00
CA ASN A 235 7.49 11.17 -31.34
C ASN A 235 7.64 9.72 -31.82
N VAL A 236 7.96 8.81 -30.90
CA VAL A 236 8.04 7.37 -31.14
C VAL A 236 7.10 6.61 -30.20
N PRO A 237 6.44 5.53 -30.66
CA PRO A 237 5.65 4.66 -29.80
C PRO A 237 6.49 4.14 -28.62
N TYR A 238 5.93 4.14 -27.42
CA TYR A 238 6.69 3.89 -26.19
C TYR A 238 5.87 3.13 -25.15
N TRP A 239 6.58 2.65 -24.13
CA TRP A 239 6.00 2.06 -22.94
C TRP A 239 6.71 2.58 -21.69
N THR A 240 5.97 2.77 -20.61
CA THR A 240 6.48 3.26 -19.33
C THR A 240 5.72 2.68 -18.16
N TYR A 241 6.45 2.25 -17.15
CA TYR A 241 5.92 1.82 -15.87
C TYR A 241 6.65 2.53 -14.73
N SER A 242 5.96 2.59 -13.60
CA SER A 242 6.50 3.09 -12.34
C SER A 242 6.14 2.15 -11.20
N ILE A 243 7.09 1.89 -10.30
CA ILE A 243 6.92 1.23 -9.00
C ILE A 243 6.76 2.31 -7.94
N ALA A 244 5.83 2.08 -7.02
CA ALA A 244 5.73 2.77 -5.73
C ALA A 244 6.56 1.97 -4.69
N PRO A 245 7.76 2.43 -4.29
CA PRO A 245 8.70 1.61 -3.51
C PRO A 245 8.21 1.23 -2.12
N ASP A 246 7.29 1.99 -1.52
CA ASP A 246 6.66 1.63 -0.25
C ASP A 246 5.81 0.35 -0.38
N CYS A 247 5.15 0.16 -1.53
CA CYS A 247 4.28 -0.98 -1.80
C CYS A 247 5.08 -2.26 -2.06
N ASP A 248 6.12 -2.17 -2.91
CA ASP A 248 7.06 -3.27 -3.13
C ASP A 248 7.82 -3.62 -1.84
N ALA A 249 8.13 -2.63 -1.00
CA ALA A 249 8.64 -2.90 0.34
C ALA A 249 7.57 -3.58 1.23
N ARG A 250 6.31 -3.13 1.22
CA ARG A 250 5.24 -3.71 2.03
C ARG A 250 5.05 -5.20 1.74
N ILE A 251 5.09 -5.65 0.48
CA ILE A 251 4.97 -7.08 0.17
C ILE A 251 6.16 -7.92 0.71
N VAL A 252 7.37 -7.36 0.75
CA VAL A 252 8.53 -8.03 1.34
C VAL A 252 8.46 -8.05 2.87
N GLN A 253 8.02 -6.96 3.49
CA GLN A 253 7.69 -6.90 4.91
C GLN A 253 6.67 -7.99 5.28
N VAL A 254 5.60 -8.13 4.49
CA VAL A 254 4.57 -9.15 4.69
C VAL A 254 5.14 -10.55 4.52
N ALA A 255 6.00 -10.77 3.52
CA ALA A 255 6.67 -12.04 3.28
C ALA A 255 7.55 -12.49 4.45
N LEU A 256 8.19 -11.56 5.19
CA LEU A 256 8.90 -11.89 6.43
C LEU A 256 7.98 -12.56 7.43
N TRP A 257 6.81 -11.96 7.67
CA TRP A 257 5.83 -12.50 8.62
C TRP A 257 5.20 -13.79 8.13
N ALA A 258 4.90 -13.90 6.83
CA ALA A 258 4.44 -15.16 6.22
C ALA A 258 5.45 -16.28 6.45
N ALA A 259 6.74 -16.03 6.17
CA ALA A 259 7.81 -17.00 6.39
C ALA A 259 7.92 -17.43 7.86
N GLN A 260 7.92 -16.47 8.79
CA GLN A 260 8.03 -16.75 10.23
C GLN A 260 6.83 -17.52 10.78
N TRP A 261 5.60 -17.08 10.46
CA TRP A 261 4.38 -17.71 10.94
C TRP A 261 4.14 -19.08 10.31
N ALA A 262 4.37 -19.24 9.00
CA ALA A 262 4.31 -20.54 8.35
C ALA A 262 5.36 -21.50 8.92
N ARG A 263 6.59 -21.03 9.16
CA ARG A 263 7.65 -21.83 9.80
C ARG A 263 7.26 -22.30 11.20
N ALA A 264 6.69 -21.42 12.03
CA ALA A 264 6.23 -21.76 13.37
C ALA A 264 5.17 -22.88 13.35
N GLN A 265 4.40 -22.98 12.27
CA GLN A 265 3.38 -24.00 12.05
C GLN A 265 3.85 -25.21 11.21
N GLY A 266 5.12 -25.27 10.82
CA GLY A 266 5.67 -26.35 9.97
C GLY A 266 5.16 -26.34 8.53
N LYS A 267 4.74 -25.18 8.02
CA LYS A 267 4.09 -24.98 6.71
C LYS A 267 4.89 -24.11 5.73
N LEU A 268 6.13 -23.73 6.08
CA LEU A 268 6.98 -22.85 5.25
C LEU A 268 7.10 -23.35 3.80
N SER A 269 7.24 -24.66 3.59
CA SER A 269 7.38 -25.24 2.25
C SER A 269 6.16 -25.04 1.34
N LEU A 270 5.00 -24.65 1.89
CA LEU A 270 3.79 -24.38 1.12
C LEU A 270 3.85 -23.02 0.40
N ILE A 271 4.69 -22.10 0.86
CA ILE A 271 4.76 -20.71 0.35
C ILE A 271 6.15 -20.33 -0.17
N GLU A 272 7.12 -21.25 -0.10
CA GLU A 272 8.53 -20.98 -0.40
C GLU A 272 8.76 -20.48 -1.83
N GLU A 273 7.97 -20.95 -2.81
CA GLU A 273 8.03 -20.44 -4.19
C GLU A 273 7.64 -18.96 -4.27
N SER A 274 6.51 -18.59 -3.69
CA SER A 274 6.03 -17.21 -3.63
C SER A 274 7.03 -16.32 -2.88
N LEU A 275 7.61 -16.80 -1.78
CA LEU A 275 8.66 -16.08 -1.05
C LEU A 275 9.89 -15.82 -1.93
N GLY A 276 10.34 -16.81 -2.70
CA GLY A 276 11.46 -16.64 -3.64
C GLY A 276 11.18 -15.60 -4.73
N LYS A 277 9.94 -15.51 -5.21
CA LYS A 277 9.52 -14.48 -6.17
C LYS A 277 9.42 -13.10 -5.53
N ILE A 278 8.92 -13.00 -4.30
CA ILE A 278 8.92 -11.73 -3.53
C ILE A 278 10.35 -11.27 -3.22
N SER A 279 11.27 -12.20 -2.94
CA SER A 279 12.70 -11.90 -2.81
C SER A 279 13.28 -11.28 -4.08
N ARG A 280 12.87 -11.79 -5.26
CA ARG A 280 13.23 -11.17 -6.55
C ARG A 280 12.74 -9.73 -6.63
N VAL A 281 11.50 -9.42 -6.22
CA VAL A 281 11.04 -8.01 -6.14
C VAL A 281 11.97 -7.17 -5.26
N GLY A 282 12.33 -7.68 -4.08
CA GLY A 282 13.29 -7.02 -3.20
C GLY A 282 14.67 -6.79 -3.82
N ASP A 283 15.11 -7.63 -4.76
CA ASP A 283 16.37 -7.43 -5.48
C ASP A 283 16.32 -6.25 -6.46
N TYR A 284 15.22 -6.13 -7.21
CA TYR A 284 14.98 -5.02 -8.15
C TYR A 284 14.61 -3.73 -7.41
N LEU A 285 13.97 -3.81 -6.25
CA LEU A 285 13.65 -2.65 -5.39
C LEU A 285 14.90 -1.86 -4.96
N ARG A 286 16.10 -2.46 -5.05
CA ARG A 286 17.37 -1.73 -4.87
C ARG A 286 17.54 -0.54 -5.81
N TYR A 287 16.85 -0.49 -6.96
CA TYR A 287 16.83 0.71 -7.80
C TYR A 287 16.35 1.95 -7.06
N ALA A 288 15.43 1.81 -6.10
CA ALA A 288 14.96 2.92 -5.27
C ALA A 288 16.06 3.52 -4.38
N MET A 289 17.21 2.85 -4.24
CA MET A 289 18.34 3.33 -3.44
C MET A 289 19.25 4.30 -4.17
N TYR A 290 19.02 4.56 -5.47
CA TYR A 290 19.92 5.36 -6.30
C TYR A 290 19.33 6.73 -6.65
N ASP A 291 20.20 7.73 -6.76
CA ASP A 291 19.88 9.04 -7.34
C ASP A 291 19.24 8.91 -8.73
N ARG A 292 18.31 9.81 -9.06
CA ARG A 292 17.56 9.83 -10.32
C ARG A 292 18.41 9.66 -11.58
N ASN A 293 19.59 10.29 -11.61
CA ASN A 293 20.54 10.24 -12.73
C ASN A 293 21.84 9.54 -12.33
N PHE A 294 21.81 8.70 -11.31
CA PHE A 294 22.97 8.00 -10.77
C PHE A 294 24.13 8.96 -10.43
N LYS A 295 23.81 10.20 -10.02
CA LYS A 295 24.82 11.14 -9.54
C LYS A 295 25.36 10.68 -8.19
N ARG A 296 26.60 11.06 -7.89
CA ARG A 296 27.20 10.78 -6.58
C ARG A 296 26.34 11.40 -5.47
N ILE A 297 26.12 10.64 -4.41
CA ILE A 297 25.41 11.14 -3.23
C ILE A 297 26.31 12.10 -2.44
N GLY A 298 25.71 13.21 -2.02
CA GLY A 298 26.31 14.15 -1.10
C GLY A 298 26.91 15.39 -1.77
N ASP A 299 26.51 16.55 -1.27
CA ASP A 299 26.93 17.88 -1.75
C ASP A 299 26.72 18.06 -3.27
N CYS A 300 25.62 17.49 -3.78
CA CYS A 300 25.35 17.38 -5.21
C CYS A 300 24.69 18.65 -5.76
N ILE A 301 25.52 19.63 -6.11
CA ILE A 301 25.11 20.92 -6.67
C ILE A 301 25.62 21.04 -8.11
N GLY A 302 24.76 21.53 -9.00
CA GLY A 302 25.02 21.77 -10.41
C GLY A 302 24.73 20.56 -11.30
N LYS A 303 24.02 20.80 -12.41
CA LYS A 303 23.69 19.75 -13.40
C LYS A 303 24.93 19.17 -14.06
N THR A 304 25.97 19.97 -14.24
CA THR A 304 27.23 19.54 -14.86
C THR A 304 28.35 19.34 -13.83
N GLU A 305 28.28 20.07 -12.71
CA GLU A 305 29.31 20.12 -11.68
C GLU A 305 29.19 18.95 -10.70
N CYS A 306 27.98 18.58 -10.28
CA CYS A 306 27.81 17.41 -9.45
C CYS A 306 28.21 16.15 -10.25
N PRO A 307 29.22 15.39 -9.76
CA PRO A 307 29.84 14.34 -10.53
C PRO A 307 28.93 13.11 -10.69
N ALA A 308 29.12 12.43 -11.82
CA ALA A 308 28.60 11.09 -12.05
C ALA A 308 29.06 10.14 -10.93
N GLY A 309 28.14 9.37 -10.37
CA GLY A 309 28.49 8.30 -9.44
C GLY A 309 29.11 7.12 -10.18
N LYS A 310 30.08 6.46 -9.54
CA LYS A 310 30.66 5.19 -10.01
C LYS A 310 30.35 4.07 -9.02
N GLY A 311 29.97 2.90 -9.55
CA GLY A 311 29.57 1.79 -8.68
C GLY A 311 28.45 2.22 -7.75
N LYS A 312 28.62 2.00 -6.45
CA LYS A 312 27.60 2.31 -5.43
C LYS A 312 27.67 3.76 -4.90
N GLU A 313 28.51 4.64 -5.46
CA GLU A 313 28.64 6.06 -5.03
C GLU A 313 27.36 6.88 -5.22
N SER A 314 26.46 6.42 -6.10
CA SER A 314 25.13 7.01 -6.33
C SER A 314 24.03 6.39 -5.47
N SER A 315 24.35 5.43 -4.59
CA SER A 315 23.39 4.82 -3.68
C SER A 315 23.28 5.62 -2.38
N HIS A 316 22.09 6.15 -2.10
CA HIS A 316 21.75 6.72 -0.80
C HIS A 316 21.24 5.66 0.19
N TYR A 317 20.99 4.42 -0.26
CA TYR A 317 20.51 3.28 0.56
C TYR A 317 19.19 3.52 1.30
N LEU A 318 18.33 4.36 0.73
CA LEU A 318 16.97 4.65 1.23
C LEU A 318 15.94 4.21 0.19
N LEU A 319 14.68 4.09 0.56
CA LEU A 319 13.60 3.93 -0.40
C LEU A 319 13.18 5.31 -0.91
N SER A 320 13.50 5.59 -2.17
CA SER A 320 13.11 6.85 -2.84
C SER A 320 11.63 6.85 -3.25
N TRP A 321 11.15 7.97 -3.79
CA TRP A 321 9.74 8.16 -4.14
C TRP A 321 9.21 7.23 -5.25
N TYR A 322 10.03 6.88 -6.24
CA TYR A 322 9.62 6.03 -7.36
C TYR A 322 10.81 5.30 -7.99
N ILE A 323 10.52 4.19 -8.66
CA ILE A 323 11.38 3.63 -9.71
C ILE A 323 10.57 3.70 -11.01
N GLY A 324 11.08 4.39 -12.01
CA GLY A 324 10.49 4.46 -13.34
C GLY A 324 11.35 3.71 -14.34
N TRP A 325 10.74 3.03 -15.29
CA TRP A 325 11.44 2.46 -16.41
C TRP A 325 10.55 2.44 -17.65
N GLY A 326 11.17 2.44 -18.81
CA GLY A 326 10.45 2.52 -20.06
C GLY A 326 11.34 2.31 -21.26
N GLY A 327 10.72 2.31 -22.42
CA GLY A 327 11.41 2.10 -23.68
C GLY A 327 10.54 2.43 -24.87
N SER A 328 11.15 2.47 -26.05
CA SER A 328 10.40 2.54 -27.31
C SER A 328 9.86 1.16 -27.70
N LEU A 329 8.78 1.11 -28.48
CA LEU A 329 8.21 -0.13 -29.03
C LEU A 329 8.86 -0.57 -30.35
N GLY A 330 9.71 0.25 -30.95
CA GLY A 330 10.29 0.01 -32.28
C GLY A 330 11.41 -1.04 -32.31
N GLU A 331 11.66 -1.61 -33.50
CA GLU A 331 12.68 -2.65 -33.74
C GLU A 331 14.12 -2.19 -33.49
N ASN A 332 14.43 -0.89 -33.57
CA ASN A 332 15.73 -0.27 -33.25
C ASN A 332 15.63 0.60 -32.00
N GLY A 333 14.88 0.11 -31.01
CA GLY A 333 14.51 0.85 -29.83
C GLY A 333 15.57 1.02 -28.75
N TRP A 334 15.20 1.82 -27.75
CA TRP A 334 15.95 2.12 -26.54
C TRP A 334 15.11 1.78 -25.30
N SER A 335 15.77 1.75 -24.15
CA SER A 335 15.16 1.64 -22.83
C SER A 335 15.93 2.48 -21.80
N TRP A 336 15.27 2.87 -20.71
CA TRP A 336 15.85 3.63 -19.60
C TRP A 336 15.32 3.13 -18.26
N ILE A 337 16.08 3.39 -17.21
CA ILE A 337 15.70 3.19 -15.81
C ILE A 337 16.08 4.46 -15.05
N SER A 338 15.18 4.94 -14.21
CA SER A 338 15.39 6.11 -13.36
C SER A 338 14.73 5.89 -12.00
N SER A 339 15.31 6.46 -10.95
CA SER A 339 14.76 6.47 -9.60
C SER A 339 14.43 7.91 -9.19
N SER A 340 14.00 8.13 -7.96
CA SER A 340 13.93 9.47 -7.38
C SER A 340 15.22 9.82 -6.62
N SER A 341 15.64 11.09 -6.69
CA SER A 341 16.69 11.64 -5.82
C SER A 341 16.14 12.03 -4.44
N GLU A 342 14.83 11.87 -4.22
CA GLU A 342 14.11 12.23 -3.00
C GLU A 342 13.66 10.97 -2.25
N ALA A 343 13.93 10.94 -0.95
CA ALA A 343 13.50 9.87 -0.05
C ALA A 343 12.71 10.48 1.11
N HIS A 344 11.46 10.03 1.27
CA HIS A 344 10.56 10.48 2.34
C HIS A 344 10.62 9.51 3.52
N GLY A 345 10.61 10.01 4.75
CA GLY A 345 10.49 9.19 5.96
C GLY A 345 9.35 8.17 5.89
N GLY A 346 8.19 8.57 5.36
CA GLY A 346 6.99 7.73 5.16
C GLY A 346 7.17 6.53 4.23
N TYR A 347 8.19 6.52 3.37
CA TYR A 347 8.45 5.41 2.44
C TYR A 347 9.39 4.35 3.03
N GLN A 348 10.16 4.70 4.06
CA GLN A 348 11.18 3.79 4.57
C GLN A 348 10.53 2.55 5.20
N ASN A 349 11.21 1.41 5.08
CA ASN A 349 10.74 0.11 5.57
C ASN A 349 11.94 -0.73 6.06
N PRO A 350 12.39 -0.53 7.31
CA PRO A 350 13.49 -1.31 7.87
C PRO A 350 13.18 -2.80 8.01
N VAL A 351 11.91 -3.19 8.04
CA VAL A 351 11.49 -4.61 8.06
C VAL A 351 11.88 -5.29 6.75
N THR A 352 11.62 -4.64 5.62
CA THR A 352 12.03 -5.11 4.28
C THR A 352 13.54 -5.29 4.21
N ALA A 353 14.28 -4.27 4.64
CA ALA A 353 15.73 -4.30 4.64
C ALA A 353 16.28 -5.42 5.54
N TYR A 354 15.69 -5.62 6.71
CA TYR A 354 16.02 -6.74 7.60
C TYR A 354 15.71 -8.09 6.97
N ALA A 355 14.54 -8.25 6.35
CA ALA A 355 14.09 -9.50 5.73
C ALA A 355 15.05 -9.93 4.61
N LEU A 356 15.34 -9.03 3.67
CA LEU A 356 16.20 -9.31 2.52
C LEU A 356 17.68 -9.51 2.90
N ALA A 357 18.09 -9.01 4.07
CA ALA A 357 19.43 -9.23 4.59
C ALA A 357 19.57 -10.52 5.42
N ASN A 358 18.49 -11.02 6.05
CA ASN A 358 18.61 -12.02 7.12
C ASN A 358 17.67 -13.24 7.02
N GLU A 359 16.50 -13.13 6.39
CA GLU A 359 15.53 -14.23 6.33
C GLU A 359 15.90 -15.18 5.18
N PRO A 360 16.30 -16.45 5.44
CA PRO A 360 16.86 -17.33 4.42
C PRO A 360 16.01 -17.52 3.16
N THR A 361 14.68 -17.53 3.27
CA THR A 361 13.78 -17.65 2.11
C THR A 361 13.60 -16.35 1.32
N LEU A 362 14.15 -15.24 1.82
CA LEU A 362 14.02 -13.91 1.25
C LEU A 362 15.36 -13.27 0.86
N ILE A 363 16.50 -13.92 1.12
CA ILE A 363 17.81 -13.43 0.68
C ILE A 363 17.84 -13.31 -0.86
N PRO A 364 18.05 -12.11 -1.43
CA PRO A 364 18.13 -11.91 -2.87
C PRO A 364 19.22 -12.77 -3.50
N LYS A 365 18.98 -13.20 -4.74
CA LYS A 365 19.92 -14.04 -5.49
C LYS A 365 21.16 -13.28 -5.98
N SER A 366 21.05 -11.96 -6.18
CA SER A 366 22.17 -11.12 -6.59
C SER A 366 23.33 -11.15 -5.58
N SER A 367 24.55 -11.01 -6.08
CA SER A 367 25.76 -11.19 -5.27
C SER A 367 25.95 -10.15 -4.16
N THR A 368 25.36 -8.96 -4.32
CA THR A 368 25.47 -7.81 -3.40
C THR A 368 24.14 -7.45 -2.76
N GLY A 369 23.02 -8.04 -3.19
CA GLY A 369 21.68 -7.64 -2.77
C GLY A 369 21.49 -7.66 -1.25
N ALA A 370 21.84 -8.76 -0.59
CA ALA A 370 21.73 -8.88 0.87
C ALA A 370 22.60 -7.85 1.62
N ALA A 371 23.80 -7.54 1.11
CA ALA A 371 24.70 -6.57 1.73
C ALA A 371 24.20 -5.12 1.55
N ASP A 372 23.62 -4.80 0.38
CA ASP A 372 22.98 -3.51 0.13
C ASP A 372 21.79 -3.30 1.08
N TRP A 373 20.95 -4.32 1.26
CA TRP A 373 19.82 -4.26 2.19
C TRP A 373 20.25 -4.18 3.66
N ALA A 374 21.32 -4.88 4.05
CA ALA A 374 21.89 -4.73 5.39
C ALA A 374 22.36 -3.28 5.66
N THR A 375 22.98 -2.64 4.65
CA THR A 375 23.37 -1.23 4.70
C THR A 375 22.14 -0.32 4.76
N SER A 376 21.11 -0.63 3.97
CA SER A 376 19.86 0.13 3.95
C SER A 376 19.12 0.09 5.28
N ALA A 377 19.08 -1.05 5.97
CA ALA A 377 18.44 -1.16 7.30
C ALA A 377 19.03 -0.15 8.29
N GLN A 378 20.36 -0.06 8.35
CA GLN A 378 21.06 0.91 9.20
C GLN A 378 20.78 2.35 8.76
N ARG A 379 20.89 2.62 7.45
CA ARG A 379 20.69 3.95 6.89
C ARG A 379 19.28 4.50 7.13
N GLN A 380 18.25 3.65 7.04
CA GLN A 380 16.87 4.05 7.28
C GLN A 380 16.63 4.40 8.75
N VAL A 381 17.17 3.64 9.70
CA VAL A 381 17.07 3.96 11.13
C VAL A 381 17.87 5.23 11.47
N GLU A 382 19.05 5.42 10.86
CA GLU A 382 19.80 6.68 10.95
C GLU A 382 18.98 7.88 10.45
N MET A 383 18.29 7.74 9.31
CA MET A 383 17.44 8.78 8.76
C MET A 383 16.29 9.14 9.70
N TYR A 384 15.63 8.15 10.30
CA TYR A 384 14.58 8.43 11.29
C TYR A 384 15.10 9.20 12.49
N LYS A 385 16.27 8.83 13.03
CA LYS A 385 16.91 9.59 14.13
C LYS A 385 17.24 11.01 13.71
N TRP A 386 17.72 11.20 12.48
CA TRP A 386 18.08 12.52 11.96
C TRP A 386 16.86 13.40 11.69
N LEU A 387 15.73 12.83 11.24
CA LEU A 387 14.47 13.52 10.98
C LEU A 387 13.60 13.73 12.21
N GLN A 388 13.90 13.08 13.34
CA GLN A 388 13.06 13.15 14.51
C GLN A 388 13.10 14.55 15.13
N THR A 389 11.94 15.22 15.20
CA THR A 389 11.84 16.58 15.74
C THR A 389 12.04 16.61 17.25
N GLU A 390 12.15 17.80 17.83
CA GLU A 390 12.24 17.96 19.28
C GLU A 390 11.03 17.35 19.99
N GLU A 391 9.83 17.52 19.43
CA GLU A 391 8.56 17.03 19.97
C GLU A 391 8.43 15.51 19.89
N GLY A 392 8.98 14.86 18.87
CA GLY A 392 8.95 13.39 18.71
C GLY A 392 8.54 12.85 17.33
N PRO A 393 7.65 13.51 16.56
CA PRO A 393 7.34 13.12 15.19
C PRO A 393 8.54 13.10 14.25
N ILE A 394 8.39 12.43 13.11
CA ILE A 394 9.41 12.33 12.06
C ILE A 394 9.14 13.41 11.01
N ALA A 395 10.12 14.25 10.69
CA ALA A 395 10.00 15.26 9.63
C ALA A 395 9.96 14.63 8.22
N GLY A 396 9.94 15.46 7.17
CA GLY A 396 9.69 15.03 5.78
C GLY A 396 10.69 13.99 5.24
N GLY A 397 11.87 14.42 4.81
CA GLY A 397 12.84 13.54 4.18
C GLY A 397 14.11 14.22 3.73
N VAL A 398 14.75 13.64 2.70
CA VAL A 398 16.00 14.13 2.12
C VAL A 398 15.94 14.15 0.60
N THR A 399 16.74 15.01 -0.03
CA THR A 399 16.96 15.05 -1.47
C THR A 399 18.44 15.19 -1.82
N ASN A 400 18.88 14.46 -2.85
CA ASN A 400 20.18 14.69 -3.51
C ASN A 400 20.07 15.65 -4.69
N SER A 401 18.87 16.06 -5.09
CA SER A 401 18.61 16.96 -6.21
C SER A 401 17.67 18.09 -5.77
N TRP A 402 18.25 19.19 -5.29
CA TRP A 402 17.45 20.35 -4.87
C TRP A 402 16.58 20.87 -6.03
N ASN A 403 15.30 21.16 -5.75
CA ASN A 403 14.27 21.49 -6.73
C ASN A 403 14.16 20.49 -7.92
N ASN A 404 14.54 19.22 -7.69
CA ASN A 404 14.62 18.19 -8.73
C ASN A 404 15.51 18.56 -9.92
N ASN A 405 16.48 19.46 -9.70
CA ASN A 405 17.28 20.06 -10.75
C ASN A 405 18.75 20.27 -10.35
N TYR A 406 19.18 19.69 -9.22
CA TYR A 406 20.52 19.82 -8.63
C TYR A 406 20.91 21.29 -8.41
N GLU A 407 19.95 22.12 -8.03
CA GLU A 407 20.19 23.53 -7.72
C GLU A 407 20.93 23.69 -6.38
N GLU A 408 21.39 24.91 -6.09
CA GLU A 408 21.97 25.25 -4.79
C GLU A 408 20.86 25.40 -3.74
N PRO A 409 20.88 24.63 -2.63
CA PRO A 409 19.93 24.82 -1.52
C PRO A 409 20.20 26.09 -0.70
N PRO A 410 19.22 26.55 0.09
CA PRO A 410 19.43 27.58 1.11
C PRO A 410 20.58 27.24 2.08
N GLU A 411 21.25 28.28 2.60
CA GLU A 411 22.44 28.12 3.44
C GLU A 411 22.18 27.34 4.74
N ASP A 412 21.03 27.55 5.36
CA ASP A 412 20.61 26.83 6.56
C ASP A 412 20.39 25.33 6.30
N VAL A 413 19.91 24.96 5.11
CA VAL A 413 19.75 23.55 4.70
C VAL A 413 21.12 22.89 4.44
N LYS A 414 22.06 23.60 3.82
CA LYS A 414 23.41 23.07 3.52
C LYS A 414 24.25 22.83 4.76
N ASN A 415 24.00 23.56 5.85
CA ASN A 415 24.78 23.45 7.08
C ASN A 415 24.40 22.23 7.94
N TYR A 416 23.31 21.53 7.62
CA TYR A 416 22.87 20.34 8.33
C TYR A 416 22.33 19.29 7.34
N THR A 417 23.24 18.43 6.87
CA THR A 417 22.94 17.43 5.84
C THR A 417 22.89 16.01 6.41
N PHE A 418 22.20 15.12 5.69
CA PHE A 418 22.18 13.68 5.96
C PHE A 418 23.02 12.95 4.91
N HIS A 419 24.23 12.52 5.27
CA HIS A 419 25.21 11.96 4.31
C HIS A 419 25.42 12.88 3.08
N GLY A 420 25.41 14.20 3.30
CA GLY A 420 25.53 15.22 2.26
C GLY A 420 24.26 15.51 1.46
N MET A 421 23.16 14.77 1.68
CA MET A 421 21.85 15.11 1.11
C MET A 421 21.15 16.19 1.94
N TYR A 422 20.29 16.94 1.28
CA TYR A 422 19.62 18.11 1.84
C TYR A 422 18.28 17.74 2.44
N TYR A 423 17.89 18.40 3.55
CA TYR A 423 16.55 18.23 4.12
C TYR A 423 15.48 18.66 3.11
N ALA A 424 14.55 17.76 2.80
CA ALA A 424 13.39 18.05 1.99
C ALA A 424 12.13 17.99 2.87
N ALA A 425 11.46 19.13 3.05
CA ALA A 425 10.27 19.20 3.88
C ALA A 425 9.09 18.42 3.29
N GLN A 426 8.98 18.38 1.96
CA GLN A 426 7.88 17.76 1.22
C GLN A 426 8.43 16.94 0.04
N PRO A 427 9.12 15.81 0.29
CA PRO A 427 9.69 14.97 -0.78
C PRO A 427 8.56 14.32 -1.61
N GLY A 428 8.69 14.31 -2.93
CA GLY A 428 7.69 13.77 -3.86
C GLY A 428 6.74 14.85 -4.38
N PHE A 429 5.85 15.36 -3.52
CA PHE A 429 4.88 16.39 -3.90
C PHE A 429 4.58 17.35 -2.74
N GLU A 430 4.07 18.53 -3.06
CA GLU A 430 3.67 19.53 -2.06
C GLU A 430 2.55 18.99 -1.16
N GLY A 431 2.81 18.91 0.14
CA GLY A 431 1.88 18.38 1.15
C GLY A 431 2.04 16.89 1.45
N SER A 432 3.02 16.20 0.85
CA SER A 432 3.33 14.78 1.13
C SER A 432 3.55 14.50 2.62
N SER A 433 4.23 15.43 3.29
CA SER A 433 4.56 15.38 4.70
C SER A 433 3.50 16.00 5.57
N ASP A 434 2.35 16.45 5.05
CA ASP A 434 1.22 16.89 5.88
C ASP A 434 0.26 15.72 6.16
N LEU A 435 0.47 14.61 5.45
CA LEU A 435 -0.29 13.36 5.59
C LEU A 435 0.08 12.65 6.90
N VAL A 436 -0.77 12.82 7.92
CA VAL A 436 -0.62 12.16 9.24
C VAL A 436 -0.48 10.64 9.17
N ILE A 437 -1.07 10.00 8.16
CA ILE A 437 -0.96 8.56 7.96
C ILE A 437 0.49 8.12 7.71
N MET A 438 1.33 8.96 7.10
CA MET A 438 2.75 8.67 6.88
C MET A 438 3.51 8.49 8.20
N GLN A 439 3.12 9.20 9.26
CA GLN A 439 3.68 8.98 10.60
C GLN A 439 3.30 7.60 11.14
N ALA A 440 2.01 7.24 11.05
CA ALA A 440 1.52 5.99 11.60
C ALA A 440 2.12 4.77 10.87
N TRP A 441 2.21 4.80 9.54
CA TRP A 441 2.88 3.76 8.77
C TRP A 441 4.39 3.67 9.03
N THR A 442 5.06 4.82 9.18
CA THR A 442 6.49 4.86 9.54
C THR A 442 6.76 4.12 10.84
N ILE A 443 6.01 4.45 11.88
CA ILE A 443 6.22 3.92 13.23
C ILE A 443 5.75 2.47 13.34
N ASP A 444 4.73 2.07 12.59
CA ASP A 444 4.34 0.66 12.45
C ASP A 444 5.49 -0.21 11.93
N ARG A 445 6.10 0.18 10.80
CA ARG A 445 7.24 -0.55 10.23
C ARG A 445 8.44 -0.53 11.17
N LEU A 446 8.71 0.59 11.83
CA LEU A 446 9.82 0.69 12.77
C LEU A 446 9.61 -0.19 14.02
N ALA A 447 8.38 -0.29 14.52
CA ALA A 447 8.03 -1.16 15.65
C ALA A 447 8.15 -2.64 15.29
N GLN A 448 7.70 -3.02 14.09
CA GLN A 448 7.91 -4.35 13.52
C GLN A 448 9.40 -4.69 13.39
N TYR A 449 10.21 -3.75 12.89
CA TYR A 449 11.66 -3.92 12.82
C TYR A 449 12.29 -4.07 14.20
N TYR A 450 11.91 -3.24 15.18
CA TYR A 450 12.38 -3.37 16.56
C TYR A 450 12.02 -4.75 17.15
N TYR A 451 10.80 -5.23 16.91
CA TYR A 451 10.38 -6.56 17.34
C TYR A 451 11.29 -7.66 16.76
N ALA A 452 11.55 -7.63 15.45
CA ALA A 452 12.33 -8.64 14.75
C ALA A 452 13.85 -8.58 15.05
N SER A 453 14.41 -7.38 15.18
CA SER A 453 15.86 -7.15 15.24
C SER A 453 16.41 -6.86 16.65
N ASP A 454 15.58 -6.40 17.59
CA ASP A 454 16.00 -5.83 18.87
C ASP A 454 16.94 -4.60 18.75
N ASP A 455 16.83 -3.85 17.65
CA ASP A 455 17.66 -2.66 17.41
C ASP A 455 17.38 -1.54 18.42
N ALA A 456 18.43 -1.13 19.15
CA ALA A 456 18.32 -0.12 20.20
C ALA A 456 18.07 1.31 19.66
N ASN A 457 18.53 1.64 18.45
CA ASN A 457 18.27 2.93 17.83
C ASN A 457 16.81 3.02 17.37
N ALA A 458 16.26 1.94 16.82
CA ALA A 458 14.84 1.85 16.50
C ALA A 458 13.98 2.03 17.76
N LYS A 459 14.34 1.36 18.86
CA LYS A 459 13.67 1.52 20.16
C LYS A 459 13.69 2.98 20.63
N GLU A 460 14.82 3.67 20.52
CA GLU A 460 14.96 5.07 20.95
C GLU A 460 13.99 5.99 20.19
N VAL A 461 13.96 5.89 18.86
CA VAL A 461 13.04 6.67 18.01
C VAL A 461 11.59 6.37 18.36
N LEU A 462 11.23 5.08 18.47
CA LEU A 462 9.87 4.65 18.84
C LEU A 462 9.45 5.19 20.19
N THR A 463 10.32 5.10 21.21
CA THR A 463 10.00 5.54 22.57
C THR A 463 9.63 7.02 22.56
N LYS A 464 10.44 7.86 21.91
CA LYS A 464 10.18 9.30 21.84
C LYS A 464 8.90 9.63 21.06
N TRP A 465 8.64 8.94 19.94
CA TRP A 465 7.41 9.13 19.18
C TRP A 465 6.17 8.69 19.96
N ILE A 466 6.24 7.55 20.65
CA ILE A 466 5.13 7.01 21.46
C ILE A 466 4.82 7.93 22.64
N ASP A 467 5.86 8.46 23.31
CA ASP A 467 5.69 9.45 24.38
C ASP A 467 4.97 10.71 23.88
N TRP A 468 5.32 11.18 22.69
CA TRP A 468 4.58 12.25 22.02
C TRP A 468 3.13 11.84 21.74
N PHE A 469 2.90 10.69 21.13
CA PHE A 469 1.55 10.21 20.76
C PHE A 469 0.63 10.12 21.98
N TYR A 470 1.15 9.71 23.15
CA TYR A 470 0.39 9.70 24.40
C TYR A 470 -0.11 11.07 24.85
N THR A 471 0.49 12.16 24.39
CA THR A 471 0.01 13.52 24.65
C THR A 471 -1.08 13.96 23.67
N GLN A 472 -1.24 13.23 22.56
CA GLN A 472 -2.17 13.56 21.47
C GLN A 472 -3.41 12.67 21.47
N VAL A 473 -3.29 11.41 21.88
CA VAL A 473 -4.40 10.46 21.90
C VAL A 473 -5.35 10.73 23.07
N ARG A 474 -6.66 10.67 22.81
CA ARG A 474 -7.71 10.85 23.84
C ARG A 474 -8.76 9.76 23.69
N PHE A 475 -9.28 9.27 24.81
CA PHE A 475 -10.37 8.30 24.86
C PHE A 475 -11.46 8.82 25.80
N GLU A 476 -12.70 8.82 25.35
CA GLU A 476 -13.89 9.23 26.10
C GLU A 476 -15.01 8.20 25.88
N ASP A 477 -16.05 8.16 26.72
CA ASP A 477 -17.08 7.10 26.72
C ASP A 477 -17.68 6.75 25.33
N THR A 478 -17.82 7.76 24.47
CA THR A 478 -18.45 7.64 23.15
C THR A 478 -17.57 8.07 21.97
N TRP A 479 -16.28 8.39 22.18
CA TRP A 479 -15.44 8.91 21.10
C TRP A 479 -13.93 8.73 21.39
N TYR A 480 -13.10 8.71 20.35
CA TYR A 480 -11.64 8.72 20.46
C TYR A 480 -10.99 9.76 19.53
N SER A 481 -9.92 10.38 20.00
CA SER A 481 -9.13 11.34 19.23
C SER A 481 -7.76 10.80 18.91
N VAL A 482 -7.33 10.95 17.66
CA VAL A 482 -5.93 10.90 17.25
C VAL A 482 -5.61 12.12 16.39
N PRO A 483 -4.33 12.48 16.20
CA PRO A 483 -3.94 13.47 15.20
C PRO A 483 -4.53 13.13 13.82
N SER A 484 -5.12 14.13 13.15
CA SER A 484 -5.71 13.99 11.82
C SER A 484 -5.05 14.89 10.77
N SER A 485 -4.32 15.93 11.18
CA SER A 485 -3.44 16.71 10.31
C SER A 485 -2.31 17.34 11.12
N PHE A 486 -1.17 17.57 10.47
CA PHE A 486 -0.05 18.30 11.06
C PHE A 486 0.58 19.22 10.02
N SER A 487 1.34 20.20 10.50
CA SER A 487 2.18 21.06 9.66
C SER A 487 3.62 21.01 10.15
N LEU A 488 4.55 21.00 9.19
CA LEU A 488 5.99 21.10 9.44
C LEU A 488 6.48 22.52 9.13
N GLU A 489 7.20 23.12 10.07
CA GLU A 489 7.81 24.44 9.87
C GLU A 489 9.30 24.41 10.21
N GLY A 490 10.12 25.07 9.38
CA GLY A 490 11.57 25.16 9.57
C GLY A 490 12.35 23.95 9.02
N ASN A 491 13.67 24.08 9.05
CA ASN A 491 14.62 23.08 8.55
C ASN A 491 15.28 22.31 9.69
N MET A 492 15.69 21.07 9.43
CA MET A 492 16.45 20.27 10.41
C MET A 492 17.74 20.99 10.83
N PRO A 493 18.13 20.94 12.12
CA PRO A 493 17.50 20.19 13.22
C PRO A 493 16.40 20.96 13.96
N HIS A 494 15.95 22.11 13.44
CA HIS A 494 15.01 23.02 14.09
C HIS A 494 13.58 22.94 13.55
N THR A 495 13.25 21.88 12.80
CA THR A 495 11.90 21.63 12.32
C THR A 495 10.95 21.41 13.50
N LYS A 496 9.81 22.09 13.46
CA LYS A 496 8.73 21.97 14.44
C LYS A 496 7.53 21.30 13.82
N VAL A 497 6.86 20.46 14.60
CA VAL A 497 5.58 19.85 14.24
C VAL A 497 4.47 20.49 15.04
N THR A 498 3.44 20.96 14.34
CA THR A 498 2.19 21.42 14.97
C THR A 498 1.04 20.51 14.53
N VAL A 499 0.32 19.93 15.49
CA VAL A 499 -0.94 19.23 15.20
C VAL A 499 -2.00 20.29 14.93
N SER A 500 -2.48 20.34 13.68
CA SER A 500 -3.43 21.35 13.21
C SER A 500 -4.87 20.88 13.32
N ALA A 501 -5.09 19.56 13.36
CA ALA A 501 -6.39 18.95 13.59
C ALA A 501 -6.25 17.60 14.31
N GLU A 502 -7.26 17.28 15.12
CA GLU A 502 -7.43 15.98 15.75
C GLU A 502 -8.87 15.50 15.52
N GLY A 503 -9.09 14.20 15.59
CA GLY A 503 -10.42 13.62 15.47
C GLY A 503 -10.38 12.09 15.37
N GLU A 504 -11.54 11.52 15.06
CA GLU A 504 -11.60 10.13 14.59
C GLU A 504 -10.89 10.04 13.23
N ASN A 505 -9.89 9.19 13.15
CA ASN A 505 -9.19 8.86 11.91
C ASN A 505 -8.83 7.38 11.96
N ILE A 506 -9.56 6.56 11.21
CA ILE A 506 -9.41 5.09 11.23
C ILE A 506 -7.99 4.71 10.81
N GLY A 507 -7.50 5.19 9.67
CA GLY A 507 -6.18 4.82 9.16
C GLY A 507 -5.05 5.08 10.16
N VAL A 508 -5.01 6.28 10.77
CA VAL A 508 -3.99 6.62 11.77
C VAL A 508 -4.09 5.77 13.02
N ALA A 509 -5.31 5.57 13.52
CA ALA A 509 -5.55 4.78 14.72
C ALA A 509 -5.19 3.31 14.51
N VAL A 510 -5.53 2.72 13.35
CA VAL A 510 -5.21 1.33 12.99
C VAL A 510 -3.72 1.09 12.90
N ALA A 511 -3.00 1.88 12.09
CA ALA A 511 -1.57 1.71 11.90
C ALA A 511 -0.81 1.97 13.23
N THR A 512 -1.24 2.95 14.02
CA THR A 512 -0.65 3.22 15.34
C THR A 512 -0.95 2.08 16.34
N ALA A 513 -2.16 1.51 16.33
CA ALA A 513 -2.48 0.38 17.18
C ALA A 513 -1.61 -0.85 16.84
N ARG A 514 -1.36 -1.12 15.56
CA ARG A 514 -0.43 -2.18 15.14
C ARG A 514 1.01 -1.87 15.57
N ALA A 515 1.47 -0.64 15.42
CA ALA A 515 2.79 -0.21 15.89
C ALA A 515 2.97 -0.44 17.40
N LEU A 516 2.00 0.03 18.20
CA LEU A 516 1.99 -0.13 19.66
C LEU A 516 1.90 -1.61 20.07
N THR A 517 1.21 -2.44 19.28
CA THR A 517 1.10 -3.89 19.48
C THR A 517 2.46 -4.56 19.35
N PHE A 518 3.19 -4.34 18.26
CA PHE A 518 4.56 -4.86 18.09
C PHE A 518 5.54 -4.31 19.13
N TYR A 519 5.49 -2.99 19.39
CA TYR A 519 6.34 -2.35 20.37
C TYR A 519 6.13 -2.93 21.77
N ALA A 520 4.88 -3.09 22.21
CA ALA A 520 4.54 -3.65 23.51
C ALA A 520 4.94 -5.13 23.62
N ALA A 521 4.74 -5.92 22.56
CA ALA A 521 5.13 -7.33 22.55
C ALA A 521 6.65 -7.53 22.71
N LYS A 522 7.46 -6.61 22.18
CA LYS A 522 8.91 -6.63 22.32
C LYS A 522 9.41 -6.04 23.63
N SER A 523 8.86 -4.89 24.04
CA SER A 523 9.36 -4.10 25.17
C SER A 523 8.75 -4.50 26.52
N GLY A 524 7.59 -5.13 26.53
CA GLY A 524 6.78 -5.34 27.74
C GLY A 524 6.01 -4.09 28.18
N ASP A 525 5.90 -3.04 27.36
CA ASP A 525 5.19 -1.81 27.69
C ASP A 525 3.67 -2.05 27.80
N VAL A 526 3.17 -2.02 29.03
CA VAL A 526 1.75 -2.25 29.34
C VAL A 526 0.86 -1.12 28.80
N LYS A 527 1.32 0.13 28.86
CA LYS A 527 0.54 1.29 28.39
C LYS A 527 0.36 1.24 26.87
N ALA A 528 1.39 0.83 26.15
CA ALA A 528 1.33 0.64 24.70
C ALA A 528 0.33 -0.46 24.35
N LYS A 529 0.39 -1.61 25.05
CA LYS A 529 -0.58 -2.71 24.88
C LYS A 529 -2.03 -2.27 25.12
N GLU A 530 -2.28 -1.53 26.21
CA GLU A 530 -3.61 -1.02 26.56
C GLU A 530 -4.11 0.02 25.56
N THR A 531 -3.24 0.95 25.13
CA THR A 531 -3.58 1.98 24.15
C THR A 531 -3.92 1.37 22.79
N ALA A 532 -3.15 0.38 22.34
CA ALA A 532 -3.44 -0.38 21.12
C ALA A 532 -4.82 -1.06 21.20
N LYS A 533 -5.10 -1.74 22.32
CA LYS A 533 -6.39 -2.40 22.56
C LYS A 533 -7.54 -1.39 22.48
N ASN A 534 -7.40 -0.26 23.16
CA ASN A 534 -8.43 0.78 23.22
C ASN A 534 -8.74 1.33 21.82
N LEU A 535 -7.72 1.71 21.03
CA LEU A 535 -7.94 2.20 19.66
C LEU A 535 -8.77 1.21 18.83
N LEU A 536 -8.40 -0.07 18.86
CA LEU A 536 -9.08 -1.13 18.13
C LEU A 536 -10.52 -1.40 18.65
N ASP A 537 -10.74 -1.28 19.96
CA ASP A 537 -12.08 -1.39 20.56
C ASP A 537 -13.00 -0.22 20.18
N TYR A 538 -12.46 1.01 20.14
CA TYR A 538 -13.22 2.18 19.74
C TYR A 538 -13.63 2.12 18.27
N ILE A 539 -12.71 1.77 17.36
CA ILE A 539 -13.02 1.61 15.94
C ILE A 539 -14.13 0.57 15.76
N TRP A 540 -14.01 -0.58 16.45
CA TRP A 540 -15.01 -1.65 16.41
C TRP A 540 -16.40 -1.17 16.83
N LYS A 541 -16.45 -0.35 17.88
CA LYS A 541 -17.71 0.13 18.47
C LYS A 541 -18.36 1.26 17.65
N LEU A 542 -17.56 2.14 17.06
CA LEU A 542 -18.06 3.42 16.52
C LEU A 542 -18.21 3.43 15.00
N ASN A 543 -17.37 2.69 14.26
CA ASN A 543 -17.24 2.90 12.82
C ASN A 543 -17.76 1.73 11.98
N ARG A 544 -18.38 0.72 12.59
CA ARG A 544 -18.85 -0.49 11.91
C ARG A 544 -20.19 -0.32 11.19
N ASP A 545 -20.31 -0.98 10.05
CA ASP A 545 -21.56 -1.25 9.35
C ASP A 545 -21.61 -2.69 8.80
N GLU A 546 -22.56 -2.99 7.90
CA GLU A 546 -22.74 -4.33 7.31
C GLU A 546 -21.66 -4.70 6.27
N LEU A 547 -20.92 -3.70 5.77
CA LEU A 547 -19.92 -3.83 4.73
C LEU A 547 -18.48 -3.73 5.26
N GLY A 548 -18.30 -3.32 6.52
CA GLY A 548 -17.01 -3.29 7.20
C GLY A 548 -16.95 -2.17 8.22
N VAL A 549 -16.00 -1.25 8.02
CA VAL A 549 -15.96 0.04 8.70
C VAL A 549 -16.02 1.19 7.70
N SER A 550 -16.66 2.28 8.09
CA SER A 550 -16.69 3.50 7.29
C SER A 550 -16.83 4.74 8.16
N MET A 551 -16.43 5.88 7.61
CA MET A 551 -16.67 7.19 8.18
C MET A 551 -17.26 8.12 7.11
N THR A 552 -18.17 9.00 7.54
CA THR A 552 -18.75 10.00 6.66
C THR A 552 -17.70 11.03 6.25
N SER A 553 -17.40 11.03 4.95
CA SER A 553 -16.49 11.96 4.30
C SER A 553 -17.29 13.05 3.59
N VAL A 554 -17.02 14.31 3.92
CA VAL A 554 -17.60 15.49 3.22
C VAL A 554 -16.63 15.92 2.12
N LEU A 555 -17.02 15.76 0.85
CA LEU A 555 -16.08 15.86 -0.28
C LEU A 555 -16.17 17.21 -0.98
N THR A 556 -15.61 18.24 -0.35
CA THR A 556 -15.56 19.60 -0.91
C THR A 556 -14.73 19.70 -2.18
N THR A 557 -13.75 18.81 -2.38
CA THR A 557 -12.92 18.75 -3.58
C THR A 557 -13.70 18.34 -4.83
N TYR A 558 -14.90 17.80 -4.70
CA TYR A 558 -15.74 17.36 -5.83
C TYR A 558 -16.34 18.52 -6.63
N ASN A 559 -16.09 19.76 -6.21
CA ASN A 559 -16.33 20.91 -7.09
C ASN A 559 -15.38 20.94 -8.31
N GLN A 560 -14.32 20.12 -8.30
CA GLN A 560 -13.30 20.04 -9.35
C GLN A 560 -13.63 19.06 -10.50
N PHE A 561 -14.80 18.39 -10.52
CA PHE A 561 -15.19 17.53 -11.64
C PHE A 561 -15.22 18.26 -13.00
N ASN A 562 -15.43 19.58 -13.00
CA ASN A 562 -15.39 20.43 -14.20
C ASN A 562 -14.03 21.15 -14.40
N THR A 563 -12.99 20.76 -13.66
CA THR A 563 -11.64 21.31 -13.81
C THR A 563 -11.09 20.95 -15.19
N LYS A 564 -10.46 21.94 -15.85
CA LYS A 564 -9.81 21.73 -17.15
C LYS A 564 -8.58 20.84 -17.00
N LEU A 565 -8.39 19.95 -17.98
CA LEU A 565 -7.22 19.09 -18.06
C LEU A 565 -5.95 19.91 -18.31
N TYR A 566 -4.82 19.42 -17.80
CA TYR A 566 -3.52 20.00 -18.07
C TYR A 566 -3.00 19.52 -19.44
N ILE A 567 -2.98 20.44 -20.42
CA ILE A 567 -2.42 20.21 -21.76
C ILE A 567 -1.37 21.30 -22.00
N PRO A 568 -0.07 20.98 -21.90
CA PRO A 568 1.00 21.99 -21.93
C PRO A 568 1.34 22.49 -23.34
N VAL A 569 0.79 21.87 -24.38
CA VAL A 569 1.08 22.20 -25.78
C VAL A 569 -0.10 22.94 -26.39
N ASP A 570 0.11 24.20 -26.74
CA ASP A 570 -0.90 25.03 -27.39
C ASP A 570 -1.37 24.40 -28.71
N GLY A 571 -2.69 24.30 -28.87
CA GLY A 571 -3.33 23.73 -30.06
C GLY A 571 -3.28 22.21 -30.14
N TRP A 572 -2.78 21.51 -29.11
CA TRP A 572 -2.81 20.05 -29.07
C TRP A 572 -4.25 19.53 -29.04
N THR A 573 -4.51 18.50 -29.85
CA THR A 573 -5.81 17.81 -29.92
C THR A 573 -5.57 16.31 -30.08
N GLY A 574 -6.49 15.52 -29.54
CA GLY A 574 -6.43 14.07 -29.58
C GLY A 574 -7.80 13.43 -29.36
N VAL A 575 -7.81 12.10 -29.28
CA VAL A 575 -9.03 11.30 -29.08
C VAL A 575 -8.76 10.23 -28.04
N TYR A 576 -9.56 10.22 -26.98
CA TYR A 576 -9.59 9.16 -25.97
C TYR A 576 -10.34 7.92 -26.50
N PRO A 577 -10.26 6.76 -25.83
CA PRO A 577 -11.15 5.64 -26.14
C PRO A 577 -12.62 6.04 -26.19
N ASN A 578 -13.41 5.31 -26.99
CA ASN A 578 -14.82 5.63 -27.29
C ASN A 578 -15.05 6.98 -28.00
N ASP A 579 -14.08 7.41 -28.81
CA ASP A 579 -14.13 8.64 -29.62
C ASP A 579 -14.32 9.92 -28.80
N ILE A 580 -13.91 9.92 -27.52
CA ILE A 580 -14.05 11.09 -26.66
C ILE A 580 -13.01 12.16 -27.08
N PRO A 581 -13.42 13.39 -27.43
CA PRO A 581 -12.48 14.41 -27.88
C PRO A 581 -11.58 14.91 -26.74
N LEU A 582 -10.27 15.02 -27.01
CA LEU A 582 -9.31 15.70 -26.15
C LEU A 582 -8.85 17.00 -26.80
N ASN A 583 -9.03 18.12 -26.12
CA ASN A 583 -8.58 19.45 -26.56
C ASN A 583 -8.45 20.40 -25.36
N ALA A 584 -7.97 21.62 -25.58
CA ALA A 584 -7.73 22.61 -24.53
C ALA A 584 -8.95 23.05 -23.71
N SER A 585 -10.18 22.65 -24.09
CA SER A 585 -11.40 22.91 -23.31
C SER A 585 -11.92 21.69 -22.55
N ALA A 586 -11.35 20.50 -22.77
CA ALA A 586 -11.76 19.28 -22.10
C ALA A 586 -11.52 19.37 -20.58
N THR A 587 -12.47 18.82 -19.83
CA THR A 587 -12.46 18.76 -18.37
C THR A 587 -12.25 17.34 -17.85
N PHE A 588 -12.00 17.20 -16.55
CA PHE A 588 -11.91 15.92 -15.86
C PHE A 588 -13.10 14.99 -16.17
N LEU A 589 -14.32 15.52 -16.08
CA LEU A 589 -15.56 14.78 -16.34
C LEU A 589 -15.78 14.48 -17.82
N ASP A 590 -15.31 15.34 -18.74
CA ASP A 590 -15.52 15.12 -20.19
C ASP A 590 -14.84 13.83 -20.66
N ILE A 591 -13.69 13.48 -20.09
CA ILE A 591 -12.92 12.28 -20.44
C ILE A 591 -13.27 11.06 -19.57
N ARG A 592 -14.16 11.24 -18.59
CA ARG A 592 -14.66 10.21 -17.67
C ARG A 592 -16.19 10.20 -17.63
N PRO A 593 -16.88 10.09 -18.78
CA PRO A 593 -18.34 10.26 -18.84
C PRO A 593 -19.12 9.19 -18.07
N TRP A 594 -18.51 8.02 -17.78
CA TRP A 594 -19.13 6.94 -17.01
C TRP A 594 -19.49 7.35 -15.58
N PHE A 595 -18.84 8.36 -14.99
CA PHE A 595 -19.25 8.91 -13.70
C PHE A 595 -20.71 9.32 -13.66
N LYS A 596 -21.27 9.80 -14.78
CA LYS A 596 -22.69 10.20 -14.86
C LYS A 596 -23.66 9.03 -14.77
N ASN A 597 -23.16 7.80 -14.92
CA ASN A 597 -23.94 6.56 -14.77
C ASN A 597 -23.83 5.98 -13.35
N ASP A 598 -22.96 6.54 -12.49
CA ASP A 598 -22.83 6.11 -11.12
C ASP A 598 -24.13 6.37 -10.33
N PRO A 599 -24.63 5.41 -9.54
CA PRO A 599 -25.87 5.58 -8.78
C PRO A 599 -25.84 6.76 -7.81
N GLU A 600 -24.66 7.18 -7.35
CA GLU A 600 -24.46 8.28 -6.41
C GLU A 600 -24.08 9.60 -7.12
N TRP A 601 -24.00 9.62 -8.46
CA TRP A 601 -23.67 10.83 -9.24
C TRP A 601 -24.60 12.01 -8.91
N TYR A 602 -25.86 11.76 -8.58
CA TYR A 602 -26.82 12.80 -8.25
C TYR A 602 -26.36 13.69 -7.07
N LYS A 603 -25.57 13.15 -6.13
CA LYS A 603 -24.97 13.92 -5.04
C LYS A 603 -23.95 14.92 -5.56
N VAL A 604 -23.07 14.48 -6.46
CA VAL A 604 -22.05 15.32 -7.10
C VAL A 604 -22.71 16.36 -7.99
N GLN A 605 -23.68 15.97 -8.82
CA GLN A 605 -24.42 16.90 -9.67
C GLN A 605 -25.09 18.00 -8.85
N THR A 606 -25.73 17.65 -7.72
CA THR A 606 -26.33 18.62 -6.81
C THR A 606 -25.29 19.61 -6.27
N TYR A 607 -24.09 19.15 -5.95
CA TYR A 607 -23.01 20.02 -5.48
C TYR A 607 -22.51 20.97 -6.57
N LEU A 608 -22.31 20.45 -7.79
CA LEU A 608 -21.90 21.24 -8.96
C LEU A 608 -22.96 22.29 -9.34
N ASP A 609 -24.23 22.04 -9.05
CA ASP A 609 -25.35 22.97 -9.27
C ASP A 609 -25.48 24.02 -8.14
N GLY A 610 -24.54 24.08 -7.19
CA GLY A 610 -24.49 25.06 -6.09
C GLY A 610 -25.07 24.57 -4.76
N GLY A 611 -25.32 23.27 -4.62
CA GLY A 611 -25.74 22.63 -3.37
C GLY A 611 -24.62 22.51 -2.33
N ALA A 612 -24.89 21.75 -1.26
CA ALA A 612 -23.88 21.40 -0.26
C ALA A 612 -22.89 20.35 -0.81
N ALA A 613 -21.68 20.30 -0.24
CA ALA A 613 -20.70 19.26 -0.56
C ALA A 613 -21.29 17.87 -0.29
N PRO A 614 -21.03 16.88 -1.15
CA PRO A 614 -21.65 15.57 -1.02
C PRO A 614 -20.97 14.76 0.11
N GLU A 615 -21.76 13.88 0.71
CA GLU A 615 -21.34 12.97 1.77
C GLU A 615 -21.32 11.52 1.28
N PHE A 616 -20.22 10.83 1.59
CA PHE A 616 -20.00 9.42 1.25
C PHE A 616 -19.44 8.66 2.45
N ASN A 617 -19.82 7.39 2.56
CA ASN A 617 -19.22 6.43 3.48
C ASN A 617 -18.45 5.43 2.61
N TYR A 618 -17.13 5.57 2.58
CA TYR A 618 -16.28 4.75 1.73
C TYR A 618 -15.79 3.50 2.43
N HIS A 619 -15.68 2.43 1.66
CA HIS A 619 -15.06 1.17 2.03
C HIS A 619 -13.81 0.95 1.18
N ARG A 620 -12.76 1.73 1.48
CA ARG A 620 -11.45 1.57 0.83
C ARG A 620 -10.86 0.24 1.22
N PHE A 621 -10.45 -0.56 0.25
CA PHE A 621 -9.96 -1.91 0.49
C PHE A 621 -8.79 -1.92 1.48
N PHE A 622 -7.81 -1.04 1.29
CA PHE A 622 -6.65 -0.96 2.16
C PHE A 622 -7.03 -0.65 3.61
N GLU A 623 -8.01 0.22 3.85
CA GLU A 623 -8.45 0.59 5.21
C GLU A 623 -9.11 -0.60 5.92
N GLN A 624 -9.96 -1.35 5.21
CA GLN A 624 -10.58 -2.56 5.74
C GLN A 624 -9.55 -3.65 6.03
N ALA A 625 -8.67 -3.91 5.06
CA ALA A 625 -7.63 -4.91 5.17
C ALA A 625 -6.65 -4.57 6.30
N ASP A 626 -6.25 -3.30 6.43
CA ASP A 626 -5.34 -2.85 7.47
C ASP A 626 -5.94 -2.99 8.88
N LEU A 627 -7.24 -2.68 9.03
CA LEU A 627 -7.96 -2.87 10.29
C LEU A 627 -8.04 -4.35 10.67
N ALA A 628 -8.41 -5.21 9.72
CA ALA A 628 -8.43 -6.65 9.95
C ALA A 628 -7.02 -7.13 10.36
N VAL A 629 -5.98 -6.77 9.61
CA VAL A 629 -4.59 -7.08 9.94
C VAL A 629 -4.22 -6.64 11.35
N ALA A 630 -4.66 -5.46 11.81
CA ALA A 630 -4.39 -5.00 13.17
C ALA A 630 -5.09 -5.84 14.25
N TYR A 631 -6.35 -6.23 14.06
CA TYR A 631 -7.02 -7.18 14.95
C TYR A 631 -6.29 -8.52 15.00
N GLY A 632 -5.96 -9.07 13.83
CA GLY A 632 -5.29 -10.36 13.75
C GLY A 632 -3.89 -10.32 14.36
N THR A 633 -3.14 -9.24 14.16
CA THR A 633 -1.83 -9.03 14.77
C THR A 633 -1.92 -8.95 16.30
N TYR A 634 -2.90 -8.20 16.84
CA TYR A 634 -3.12 -8.14 18.28
C TYR A 634 -3.40 -9.53 18.86
N SER A 635 -4.24 -10.30 18.17
CA SER A 635 -4.53 -11.68 18.54
C SER A 635 -3.26 -12.55 18.54
N ILE A 636 -2.52 -12.57 17.43
CA ILE A 636 -1.29 -13.37 17.27
C ILE A 636 -0.25 -13.08 18.36
N LEU A 637 -0.12 -11.82 18.80
CA LEU A 637 0.91 -11.43 19.77
C LEU A 637 0.48 -11.49 21.23
N PHE A 638 -0.83 -11.47 21.53
CA PHE A 638 -1.31 -11.32 22.91
C PHE A 638 -2.45 -12.25 23.33
N GLU A 639 -3.08 -12.97 22.40
CA GLU A 639 -4.12 -13.96 22.68
C GLU A 639 -3.57 -15.38 22.42
N ASP A 640 -4.12 -16.36 23.15
CA ASP A 640 -3.68 -17.77 23.08
C ASP A 640 -4.40 -18.59 21.99
#